data_AF-A0A0G2EDM0-F1
#
_entry.id   AF-A0A0G2EDM0-F1
#
_cell.length_a   1.000
_cell.length_b   1.000
_cell.length_c   1.000
_cell.angle_alpha   90.00
_cell.angle_beta   90.00
_cell.angle_gamma   90.00
#
_symmetry.space_group_name_H-M   'P 1'
#
loop_
_entity.id
_entity.type
_entity.pdbx_description
1 polymer ?
#
loop_
_entity_poly.entity_id
_entity_poly.type
_entity_poly.pdbx_seq_one_letter_code
_entity_poly.pdbx_strand_id
1 'polypeptide(L)'
;MASTVHEVDGKRTTRSSKSPRPSRNLRSEAVERKPTKKADYGSEGVTDNDILLLPGSDYSILAAVTIIAAAVRIFRIYQPTSVVFDEVHFGGFASKYIKGKFFMDVHPPLAKMLIALVGWLAGFDGDFDFKEIGKDYIEPKVPYVAMRLLPAILGVLTIPTMFLTLKAYGCRTMTAVLGAGLLIFENALVTQSRLILLDSPLIFCTAFTALAFTCFTNQHEQGPSRAFDPTWWFWLVMTGLGLGATVSIKWVGLFTIAWVGSLTVLQLWVLLGDTNTVTPRLWFKHFFARMFCLIIIPVAFYVGMFAIHFVCLVNPGDGDGFMSSEFQATLNSKGMQAVPADVAFGSTVSIRHHNTQGGYLHSHPSMYPGGSNQQQITLYPHKDDNNLWLLENQTQPVDALNVTIPGPQAWSNLPTEWIRDGDILKLYHTPTHRRLHSHDVRPPVTEADWQNEVSAYGYEGFEGDANDLFRVEIIRSMSDGAVAKQRLRTIETKFKLVHVMSGCVLFSHKVKLPDWGYEQQEVTCARGGTLPNSVWYVESNEHPMLGEDAEKVNYRDPGFLGKFWELQQVMWTTNAGLVESHTWDSRPPSWPVLRRGINFWGKDHHQIYLLGNPAIWWASTAAIAIYVFFKGLSVLRWQRGYRDYDNTNFKRFDYEIGMTVIGWAFHYFPFFLMARQLFLHHYLPALYFAIMAMCQIYDFGANRIATLGIRNHPEIGRTIAVLYLAFCIAVFTMYAPLIYGNKWTQNECKSVKLFETWDFDCNTFLMDYSHYAEDGLIDAGKVQKTPKVAPAKDEKPAQQVIQQEQKEDEGKVTPQPSLEQKIIGREQKVEYRDENGNILDDEQVSSLAAEGKVTFKTKYETRTRLVDEAGKEVYDEIAPQHPDVEGQNPDTKGVPEDQARVAEFSVLLQELLAWLNSLLQLNITKVEQCGTGAAYCQVFDSIYMDVPMSRVKFNVNTEYAYIQNFKVLQNVFTRHGIDRMVPVESLVKCKMQDNLDFLQFTKRYWDQYFPGHDYDAVARRKNAPASAAPAAGGRVSAGAGARKPGVTSAVKPRVGSAAGGAVVGGASGAAVARLKEENAGLQEAITGLERERDFYFSKLRDIELLIQQAIEADPEIEKDDNSILKHIQSILYSTEEGFEIPAEGEGELAADEAETF
;
A
#
# COMPACT_ATOMS: atom_id res chain seq x y z
N MET A 1 76.37 -52.73 53.84
CA MET A 1 76.57 -51.69 54.88
C MET A 1 75.58 -50.57 54.62
N ALA A 2 74.73 -50.11 55.54
CA ALA A 2 74.02 -50.75 56.66
C ALA A 2 72.80 -49.83 56.96
N SER A 3 71.59 -50.29 57.29
CA SER A 3 71.08 -51.66 57.45
C SER A 3 69.55 -51.68 57.15
N THR A 4 69.06 -52.49 56.21
CA THR A 4 68.35 -53.80 56.40
C THR A 4 66.89 -53.73 56.91
N VAL A 5 65.90 -54.18 56.12
CA VAL A 5 65.11 -55.47 56.29
C VAL A 5 63.80 -55.26 57.10
N HIS A 6 62.66 -55.96 56.91
CA HIS A 6 62.35 -57.23 56.22
C HIS A 6 61.13 -57.17 55.26
N GLU A 7 61.05 -58.17 54.38
CA GLU A 7 59.96 -58.68 53.52
C GLU A 7 58.88 -59.48 54.31
N VAL A 8 57.71 -59.84 53.73
CA VAL A 8 57.07 -61.19 53.86
C VAL A 8 55.82 -61.35 52.93
N ASP A 9 55.57 -62.61 52.55
CA ASP A 9 54.62 -63.16 51.55
C ASP A 9 53.18 -63.44 52.10
N GLY A 10 52.21 -63.88 51.26
CA GLY A 10 51.11 -64.74 51.78
C GLY A 10 49.68 -64.76 51.17
N LYS A 11 49.49 -65.35 49.98
CA LYS A 11 48.37 -66.29 49.64
C LYS A 11 46.86 -65.87 49.76
N ARG A 12 45.97 -66.87 49.58
CA ARG A 12 44.54 -66.82 49.18
C ARG A 12 43.54 -67.06 50.35
N THR A 13 42.28 -66.69 50.09
CA THR A 13 40.99 -67.27 50.56
C THR A 13 40.38 -66.98 51.96
N THR A 14 39.04 -66.78 51.93
CA THR A 14 37.96 -67.07 52.92
C THR A 14 37.78 -66.28 54.24
N ARG A 15 36.76 -65.38 54.23
CA ARG A 15 35.71 -65.06 55.25
C ARG A 15 35.99 -65.13 56.78
N SER A 16 35.79 -63.96 57.44
CA SER A 16 34.96 -63.71 58.66
C SER A 16 35.60 -63.43 60.05
N SER A 17 35.07 -62.38 60.73
CA SER A 17 34.94 -62.12 62.19
C SER A 17 35.97 -61.23 62.95
N LYS A 18 35.73 -61.00 64.27
CA LYS A 18 35.96 -59.74 65.05
C LYS A 18 37.11 -59.80 66.11
N SER A 19 37.58 -58.64 66.64
CA SER A 19 37.78 -58.30 68.10
C SER A 19 38.49 -56.89 68.32
N PRO A 20 39.05 -56.40 69.48
CA PRO A 20 38.70 -55.04 69.99
C PRO A 20 39.82 -54.05 70.52
N ARG A 21 39.40 -52.79 70.80
CA ARG A 21 39.86 -51.64 71.68
C ARG A 21 41.03 -51.78 72.72
N PRO A 22 41.59 -50.68 73.35
CA PRO A 22 41.60 -49.20 73.05
C PRO A 22 42.87 -48.33 73.43
N SER A 23 42.93 -47.06 72.94
CA SER A 23 43.68 -45.86 73.48
C SER A 23 45.24 -45.81 73.34
N ARG A 24 46.00 -44.69 73.46
CA ARG A 24 45.77 -43.28 73.94
C ARG A 24 46.69 -42.24 73.23
N ASN A 25 46.24 -40.97 73.19
CA ASN A 25 46.81 -39.71 72.64
C ASN A 25 48.34 -39.54 72.38
N LEU A 26 48.67 -39.02 71.18
CA LEU A 26 49.21 -37.65 70.97
C LEU A 26 48.88 -37.19 69.52
N ARG A 27 48.97 -35.89 69.20
CA ARG A 27 48.32 -35.30 68.01
C ARG A 27 49.23 -34.31 67.26
N SER A 28 49.37 -34.50 65.95
CA SER A 28 49.95 -33.53 65.00
C SER A 28 48.97 -33.30 63.85
N GLU A 29 49.06 -32.15 63.19
CA GLU A 29 48.11 -31.76 62.15
C GLU A 29 48.50 -32.30 60.77
N ALA A 30 47.51 -32.80 60.03
CA ALA A 30 47.65 -33.21 58.63
C ALA A 30 46.61 -32.45 57.79
N VAL A 31 47.08 -31.74 56.76
CA VAL A 31 46.22 -30.90 55.91
C VAL A 31 45.42 -31.78 54.95
N GLU A 32 44.11 -31.83 55.15
CA GLU A 32 43.18 -32.59 54.32
C GLU A 32 42.99 -31.89 52.95
N ARG A 33 43.58 -32.47 51.89
CA ARG A 33 43.49 -31.94 50.53
C ARG A 33 42.09 -32.17 49.95
N LYS A 34 41.35 -31.09 49.69
CA LYS A 34 40.09 -31.13 48.93
C LYS A 34 40.31 -31.79 47.55
N PRO A 35 39.37 -32.62 47.06
CA PRO A 35 39.49 -33.24 45.75
C PRO A 35 39.41 -32.19 44.63
N THR A 36 40.38 -32.20 43.73
CA THR A 36 40.36 -31.38 42.51
C THR A 36 39.29 -31.93 41.57
N LYS A 37 38.27 -31.12 41.24
CA LYS A 37 37.42 -31.40 40.07
C LYS A 37 38.32 -31.51 38.83
N LYS A 38 38.01 -32.45 37.93
CA LYS A 38 38.59 -32.42 36.57
C LYS A 38 38.09 -31.16 35.87
N ALA A 39 38.98 -30.49 35.14
CA ALA A 39 38.57 -29.41 34.23
C ALA A 39 37.80 -30.03 33.05
N ASP A 40 36.73 -29.36 32.65
CA ASP A 40 35.77 -29.82 31.64
C ASP A 40 35.04 -28.59 31.07
N TYR A 41 34.52 -28.64 29.84
CA TYR A 41 33.85 -27.49 29.19
C TYR A 41 32.41 -27.22 29.69
N GLY A 42 32.01 -27.83 30.81
CA GLY A 42 30.75 -27.52 31.50
C GLY A 42 30.80 -26.13 32.15
N SER A 43 29.77 -25.33 31.91
CA SER A 43 29.74 -23.94 32.37
C SER A 43 29.52 -23.82 33.88
N GLU A 44 30.21 -22.87 34.50
CA GLU A 44 30.14 -22.68 35.95
C GLU A 44 28.75 -22.25 36.42
N GLY A 45 28.27 -22.87 37.51
CA GLY A 45 27.01 -22.52 38.16
C GLY A 45 25.74 -23.06 37.50
N VAL A 46 25.83 -23.90 36.46
CA VAL A 46 24.65 -24.57 35.88
C VAL A 46 24.05 -25.58 36.87
N THR A 47 22.72 -25.60 36.94
CA THR A 47 21.93 -26.72 37.42
C THR A 47 21.21 -27.38 36.25
N ASP A 48 21.06 -28.70 36.31
CA ASP A 48 20.22 -29.45 35.38
C ASP A 48 18.76 -29.09 35.65
N ASN A 49 18.14 -28.36 34.72
CA ASN A 49 16.79 -27.81 34.84
C ASN A 49 15.88 -28.45 33.79
N ASP A 50 16.07 -29.75 33.50
CA ASP A 50 15.28 -30.47 32.51
C ASP A 50 13.79 -30.38 32.84
N ILE A 51 13.05 -29.71 31.95
CA ILE A 51 11.62 -29.45 32.13
C ILE A 51 10.77 -30.72 32.11
N LEU A 52 11.32 -31.84 31.61
CA LEU A 52 10.65 -33.15 31.66
C LEU A 52 10.65 -33.75 33.07
N LEU A 53 11.60 -33.34 33.93
CA LEU A 53 11.81 -33.86 35.28
C LEU A 53 11.30 -32.92 36.40
N LEU A 54 10.38 -32.00 36.06
CA LEU A 54 9.80 -31.06 37.03
C LEU A 54 8.99 -31.78 38.14
N PRO A 55 8.97 -31.24 39.37
CA PRO A 55 8.09 -31.71 40.43
C PRO A 55 6.62 -31.70 40.01
N GLY A 56 5.83 -32.69 40.47
CA GLY A 56 4.40 -32.79 40.16
C GLY A 56 3.59 -31.51 40.49
N SER A 57 4.01 -30.77 41.53
CA SER A 57 3.42 -29.48 41.88
C SER A 57 3.59 -28.41 40.80
N ASP A 58 4.74 -28.38 40.10
CA ASP A 58 4.98 -27.42 39.02
C ASP A 58 4.10 -27.74 37.81
N TYR A 59 3.87 -29.03 37.52
CA TYR A 59 2.91 -29.47 36.50
C TYR A 59 1.45 -29.15 36.88
N SER A 60 1.05 -29.31 38.14
CA SER A 60 -0.28 -28.89 38.60
C SER A 60 -0.49 -27.38 38.48
N ILE A 61 0.53 -26.58 38.81
CA ILE A 61 0.52 -25.12 38.64
C ILE A 61 0.46 -24.73 37.16
N LEU A 62 1.26 -25.38 36.31
CA LEU A 62 1.25 -25.19 34.85
C LEU A 62 -0.14 -25.44 34.25
N ALA A 63 -0.81 -26.53 34.67
CA ALA A 63 -2.17 -26.83 34.25
C ALA A 63 -3.16 -25.75 34.71
N ALA A 64 -3.12 -25.34 35.98
CA ALA A 64 -4.01 -24.29 36.50
C ALA A 64 -3.81 -22.94 35.78
N VAL A 65 -2.57 -22.53 35.54
CA VAL A 65 -2.22 -21.32 34.80
C VAL A 65 -2.68 -21.41 33.33
N THR A 66 -2.59 -22.59 32.70
CA THR A 66 -3.08 -22.81 31.33
C THR A 66 -4.62 -22.77 31.26
N ILE A 67 -5.32 -23.26 32.29
CA ILE A 67 -6.79 -23.15 32.40
C ILE A 67 -7.21 -21.68 32.55
N ILE A 68 -6.50 -20.89 33.36
CA ILE A 68 -6.75 -19.44 33.48
C ILE A 68 -6.46 -18.72 32.14
N ALA A 69 -5.37 -19.08 31.45
CA ALA A 69 -5.05 -18.55 30.13
C ALA A 69 -6.15 -18.83 29.09
N ALA A 70 -6.71 -20.05 29.09
CA ALA A 70 -7.83 -20.43 28.23
C ALA A 70 -9.10 -19.67 28.59
N ALA A 71 -9.43 -19.57 29.89
CA ALA A 71 -10.59 -18.80 30.35
C ALA A 71 -10.50 -17.33 29.90
N VAL A 72 -9.33 -16.69 29.99
CA VAL A 72 -9.12 -15.33 29.46
C VAL A 72 -9.23 -15.30 27.93
N ARG A 73 -8.40 -16.05 27.20
CA ARG A 73 -8.27 -15.91 25.72
C ARG A 73 -9.44 -16.46 24.90
N ILE A 74 -10.30 -17.28 25.48
CA ILE A 74 -11.46 -17.87 24.78
C ILE A 74 -12.79 -17.22 25.23
N PHE A 75 -12.82 -16.46 26.34
CA PHE A 75 -14.02 -15.71 26.74
C PHE A 75 -14.53 -14.81 25.61
N ARG A 76 -15.81 -14.98 25.26
CA ARG A 76 -16.53 -14.27 24.19
C ARG A 76 -15.82 -14.27 22.82
N ILE A 77 -15.11 -15.35 22.44
CA ILE A 77 -14.46 -15.46 21.12
C ILE A 77 -15.41 -15.35 19.90
N TYR A 78 -16.72 -15.52 20.11
CA TYR A 78 -17.77 -15.27 19.11
C TYR A 78 -18.12 -13.78 18.93
N GLN A 79 -17.59 -12.89 19.78
CA GLN A 79 -17.78 -11.44 19.70
C GLN A 79 -16.46 -10.81 19.18
N PRO A 80 -16.50 -9.89 18.21
CA PRO A 80 -17.67 -9.37 17.51
C PRO A 80 -18.17 -10.36 16.43
N THR A 81 -19.43 -10.25 16.01
CA THR A 81 -20.03 -11.14 15.00
C THR A 81 -19.66 -10.82 13.55
N SER A 82 -18.77 -9.83 13.37
CA SER A 82 -18.36 -9.26 12.09
C SER A 82 -16.84 -9.26 11.90
N VAL A 83 -16.42 -8.98 10.67
CA VAL A 83 -15.03 -8.85 10.24
C VAL A 83 -14.33 -7.70 10.96
N VAL A 84 -13.09 -7.93 11.41
CA VAL A 84 -12.21 -6.97 12.11
C VAL A 84 -10.99 -6.62 11.24
N PHE A 85 -10.38 -5.43 11.41
CA PHE A 85 -9.29 -4.84 10.60
C PHE A 85 -8.51 -5.79 9.68
N ASP A 86 -7.66 -6.66 10.22
CA ASP A 86 -6.80 -7.55 9.43
C ASP A 86 -7.44 -8.91 9.07
N GLU A 87 -8.61 -9.24 9.64
CA GLU A 87 -9.38 -10.42 9.23
C GLU A 87 -9.85 -10.32 7.78
N VAL A 88 -9.96 -9.10 7.22
CA VAL A 88 -10.24 -8.85 5.79
C VAL A 88 -9.23 -9.58 4.90
N HIS A 89 -7.95 -9.53 5.28
CA HIS A 89 -6.84 -10.14 4.57
C HIS A 89 -6.80 -11.65 4.81
N PHE A 90 -6.70 -12.09 6.07
CA PHE A 90 -6.41 -13.49 6.38
C PHE A 90 -7.61 -14.43 6.25
N GLY A 91 -8.83 -13.90 6.42
CA GLY A 91 -10.06 -14.58 6.01
C GLY A 91 -10.17 -14.69 4.49
N GLY A 92 -9.90 -13.60 3.76
CA GLY A 92 -9.86 -13.59 2.29
C GLY A 92 -8.86 -14.61 1.71
N PHE A 93 -7.66 -14.70 2.28
CA PHE A 93 -6.67 -15.71 1.89
C PHE A 93 -7.13 -17.14 2.22
N ALA A 94 -7.87 -17.36 3.31
CA ALA A 94 -8.44 -18.67 3.63
C ALA A 94 -9.48 -19.11 2.57
N SER A 95 -10.38 -18.21 2.15
CA SER A 95 -11.29 -18.47 1.02
C SER A 95 -10.54 -18.82 -0.27
N LYS A 96 -9.42 -18.14 -0.55
CA LYS A 96 -8.60 -18.41 -1.76
C LYS A 96 -7.92 -19.77 -1.71
N TYR A 97 -7.41 -20.22 -0.55
CA TYR A 97 -6.92 -21.59 -0.37
C TYR A 97 -8.00 -22.65 -0.57
N ILE A 98 -9.18 -22.48 0.01
CA ILE A 98 -10.28 -23.46 -0.09
C ILE A 98 -10.76 -23.60 -1.55
N LYS A 99 -10.78 -22.48 -2.30
CA LYS A 99 -11.11 -22.45 -3.74
C LYS A 99 -9.92 -22.80 -4.65
N GLY A 100 -8.74 -23.10 -4.07
CA GLY A 100 -7.49 -23.36 -4.79
C GLY A 100 -7.02 -22.22 -5.70
N LYS A 101 -7.50 -20.98 -5.49
CA LYS A 101 -7.19 -19.81 -6.32
C LYS A 101 -5.85 -19.20 -5.91
N PHE A 102 -4.93 -19.11 -6.86
CA PHE A 102 -3.62 -18.52 -6.64
C PHE A 102 -3.73 -17.05 -6.22
N PHE A 103 -2.90 -16.67 -5.26
CA PHE A 103 -2.77 -15.31 -4.77
C PHE A 103 -1.31 -15.05 -4.34
N MET A 104 -0.93 -13.78 -4.37
CA MET A 104 0.36 -13.32 -3.90
C MET A 104 0.15 -12.52 -2.60
N ASP A 105 1.04 -12.72 -1.63
CA ASP A 105 1.06 -12.04 -0.34
C ASP A 105 2.51 -11.93 0.14
N VAL A 106 2.85 -10.87 0.86
CA VAL A 106 4.19 -10.58 1.39
C VAL A 106 4.59 -11.44 2.59
N HIS A 107 3.70 -12.33 3.06
CA HIS A 107 3.99 -13.22 4.18
C HIS A 107 4.01 -14.70 3.74
N PRO A 108 4.98 -15.50 4.23
CA PRO A 108 5.02 -16.95 4.01
C PRO A 108 3.72 -17.70 4.42
N PRO A 109 3.49 -18.91 3.89
CA PRO A 109 2.14 -19.45 3.79
C PRO A 109 1.59 -20.12 5.06
N LEU A 110 2.41 -20.55 6.03
CA LEU A 110 2.02 -21.52 7.07
C LEU A 110 0.78 -21.08 7.88
N ALA A 111 0.79 -19.88 8.47
CA ALA A 111 -0.35 -19.43 9.29
C ALA A 111 -1.66 -19.36 8.49
N LYS A 112 -1.59 -18.90 7.23
CA LYS A 112 -2.75 -18.81 6.35
C LYS A 112 -3.27 -20.19 5.92
N MET A 113 -2.37 -21.15 5.66
CA MET A 113 -2.74 -22.55 5.40
C MET A 113 -3.38 -23.21 6.63
N LEU A 114 -2.90 -22.92 7.84
CA LEU A 114 -3.51 -23.43 9.08
C LEU A 114 -4.90 -22.83 9.33
N ILE A 115 -5.09 -21.53 9.09
CA ILE A 115 -6.41 -20.87 9.17
C ILE A 115 -7.37 -21.46 8.13
N ALA A 116 -6.92 -21.66 6.88
CA ALA A 116 -7.71 -22.31 5.84
C ALA A 116 -8.09 -23.75 6.19
N LEU A 117 -7.14 -24.54 6.72
CA LEU A 117 -7.38 -25.91 7.18
C LEU A 117 -8.44 -25.96 8.30
N VAL A 118 -8.38 -25.06 9.27
CA VAL A 118 -9.36 -25.01 10.37
C VAL A 118 -10.72 -24.51 9.89
N GLY A 119 -10.77 -23.54 8.97
CA GLY A 119 -12.01 -23.13 8.31
C GLY A 119 -12.67 -24.29 7.55
N TRP A 120 -11.90 -25.00 6.72
CA TRP A 120 -12.35 -26.16 5.96
C TRP A 120 -12.83 -27.32 6.86
N LEU A 121 -12.08 -27.66 7.91
CA LEU A 121 -12.48 -28.66 8.90
C LEU A 121 -13.74 -28.27 9.69
N ALA A 122 -14.04 -26.97 9.79
CA ALA A 122 -15.26 -26.43 10.38
C ALA A 122 -16.41 -26.25 9.37
N GLY A 123 -16.23 -26.66 8.10
CA GLY A 123 -17.25 -26.63 7.06
C GLY A 123 -17.30 -25.35 6.22
N PHE A 124 -16.25 -24.55 6.18
CA PHE A 124 -16.18 -23.38 5.29
C PHE A 124 -15.94 -23.79 3.83
N ASP A 125 -16.74 -23.23 2.92
CA ASP A 125 -16.69 -23.37 1.47
C ASP A 125 -15.84 -22.27 0.77
N GLY A 126 -15.57 -21.17 1.47
CA GLY A 126 -14.90 -20.00 0.92
C GLY A 126 -15.84 -18.99 0.22
N ASP A 127 -17.17 -19.18 0.25
CA ASP A 127 -18.18 -18.32 -0.40
C ASP A 127 -18.60 -17.09 0.43
N PHE A 128 -17.69 -16.57 1.24
CA PHE A 128 -17.80 -15.26 1.90
C PHE A 128 -16.70 -14.30 1.43
N ASP A 129 -17.09 -13.05 1.16
CA ASP A 129 -16.22 -11.97 0.72
C ASP A 129 -15.88 -11.02 1.89
N PHE A 130 -14.62 -11.10 2.33
CA PHE A 130 -14.08 -10.48 3.54
C PHE A 130 -13.70 -9.00 3.42
N LYS A 131 -13.88 -8.33 2.26
CA LYS A 131 -13.37 -6.96 1.98
C LYS A 131 -13.65 -5.88 3.03
N GLU A 132 -14.79 -5.94 3.70
CA GLU A 132 -15.29 -4.84 4.54
C GLU A 132 -15.24 -5.19 6.03
N ILE A 133 -14.67 -4.29 6.84
CA ILE A 133 -14.73 -4.31 8.30
C ILE A 133 -16.18 -4.06 8.73
N GLY A 134 -16.66 -4.75 9.77
CA GLY A 134 -18.03 -4.59 10.31
C GLY A 134 -19.13 -5.41 9.61
N LYS A 135 -18.80 -6.07 8.49
CA LYS A 135 -19.66 -7.03 7.77
C LYS A 135 -19.87 -8.31 8.58
N ASP A 136 -21.12 -8.74 8.76
CA ASP A 136 -21.47 -9.84 9.66
C ASP A 136 -21.29 -11.24 9.07
N TYR A 137 -20.85 -12.17 9.91
CA TYR A 137 -20.64 -13.57 9.57
C TYR A 137 -21.88 -14.46 9.74
N ILE A 138 -22.93 -13.98 10.40
CA ILE A 138 -24.06 -14.80 10.88
C ILE A 138 -24.91 -15.34 9.73
N GLU A 139 -25.44 -14.45 8.88
CA GLU A 139 -26.33 -14.83 7.78
C GLU A 139 -25.62 -15.73 6.74
N PRO A 140 -24.36 -15.45 6.33
CA PRO A 140 -23.58 -16.35 5.47
C PRO A 140 -23.02 -17.60 6.18
N LYS A 141 -23.26 -17.76 7.50
CA LYS A 141 -22.88 -18.93 8.31
C LYS A 141 -21.39 -19.28 8.29
N VAL A 142 -20.52 -18.28 8.15
CA VAL A 142 -19.06 -18.49 8.17
C VAL A 142 -18.65 -19.09 9.53
N PRO A 143 -17.82 -20.13 9.61
CA PRO A 143 -17.35 -20.69 10.88
C PRO A 143 -16.21 -19.85 11.50
N TYR A 144 -16.37 -18.53 11.54
CA TYR A 144 -15.36 -17.56 12.04
C TYR A 144 -14.91 -17.89 13.46
N VAL A 145 -15.82 -18.39 14.31
CA VAL A 145 -15.51 -18.83 15.68
C VAL A 145 -14.44 -19.92 15.72
N ALA A 146 -14.50 -20.89 14.79
CA ALA A 146 -13.49 -21.94 14.68
C ALA A 146 -12.17 -21.40 14.11
N MET A 147 -12.24 -20.51 13.12
CA MET A 147 -11.07 -19.85 12.53
C MET A 147 -10.31 -19.00 13.56
N ARG A 148 -11.03 -18.27 14.42
CA ARG A 148 -10.51 -17.51 15.57
C ARG A 148 -9.95 -18.40 16.68
N LEU A 149 -10.55 -19.58 16.89
CA LEU A 149 -10.11 -20.52 17.93
C LEU A 149 -8.68 -21.03 17.71
N LEU A 150 -8.19 -21.08 16.48
CA LEU A 150 -6.80 -21.45 16.18
C LEU A 150 -5.78 -20.42 16.72
N PRO A 151 -5.81 -19.12 16.32
CA PRO A 151 -5.03 -18.07 16.98
C PRO A 151 -5.21 -18.02 18.50
N ALA A 152 -6.42 -18.28 19.01
CA ALA A 152 -6.67 -18.25 20.46
C ALA A 152 -5.98 -19.40 21.19
N ILE A 153 -6.06 -20.62 20.69
CA ILE A 153 -5.35 -21.79 21.25
C ILE A 153 -3.83 -21.58 21.20
N LEU A 154 -3.28 -21.05 20.11
CA LEU A 154 -1.84 -20.77 20.01
C LEU A 154 -1.41 -19.66 21.00
N GLY A 155 -2.25 -18.66 21.21
CA GLY A 155 -2.07 -17.64 22.25
C GLY A 155 -2.16 -18.22 23.67
N VAL A 156 -3.03 -19.21 23.91
CA VAL A 156 -3.08 -19.97 25.18
C VAL A 156 -1.81 -20.78 25.37
N LEU A 157 -1.33 -21.49 24.34
CA LEU A 157 -0.12 -22.32 24.39
C LEU A 157 1.18 -21.50 24.54
N THR A 158 1.16 -20.20 24.21
CA THR A 158 2.26 -19.26 24.49
C THR A 158 2.51 -19.07 25.99
N ILE A 159 1.51 -19.32 26.85
CA ILE A 159 1.61 -19.19 28.31
C ILE A 159 2.41 -20.33 28.98
N PRO A 160 2.08 -21.62 28.77
CA PRO A 160 2.91 -22.70 29.29
C PRO A 160 4.33 -22.68 28.70
N THR A 161 4.54 -22.23 27.46
CA THR A 161 5.91 -22.07 26.93
C THR A 161 6.71 -21.01 27.68
N MET A 162 6.11 -19.87 28.08
CA MET A 162 6.79 -18.88 28.93
C MET A 162 7.15 -19.45 30.30
N PHE A 163 6.19 -20.13 30.97
CA PHE A 163 6.44 -20.79 32.26
C PHE A 163 7.61 -21.78 32.17
N LEU A 164 7.56 -22.69 31.19
CA LEU A 164 8.58 -23.71 30.99
C LEU A 164 9.94 -23.10 30.59
N THR A 165 9.96 -21.99 29.84
CA THR A 165 11.21 -21.30 29.48
C THR A 165 11.88 -20.70 30.70
N LEU A 166 11.12 -20.01 31.55
CA LEU A 166 11.64 -19.47 32.83
C LEU A 166 12.12 -20.59 33.76
N LYS A 167 11.46 -21.76 33.76
CA LYS A 167 11.91 -22.95 34.49
C LYS A 167 13.20 -23.55 33.92
N ALA A 168 13.39 -23.57 32.60
CA ALA A 168 14.64 -24.02 31.96
C ALA A 168 15.83 -23.09 32.26
N TYR A 169 15.60 -21.77 32.35
CA TYR A 169 16.55 -20.80 32.92
C TYR A 169 16.77 -20.95 34.45
N GLY A 170 16.13 -21.91 35.11
CA GLY A 170 16.29 -22.17 36.55
C GLY A 170 15.62 -21.11 37.45
N CYS A 171 14.65 -20.34 36.94
CA CYS A 171 13.90 -19.42 37.79
C CYS A 171 12.99 -20.19 38.75
N ARG A 172 12.66 -19.60 39.92
CA ARG A 172 11.73 -20.23 40.86
C ARG A 172 10.32 -20.33 40.27
N THR A 173 9.54 -21.32 40.69
CA THR A 173 8.16 -21.54 40.22
C THR A 173 7.28 -20.29 40.38
N MET A 174 7.43 -19.52 41.48
CA MET A 174 6.74 -18.23 41.66
C MET A 174 7.08 -17.23 40.54
N THR A 175 8.33 -17.16 40.11
CA THR A 175 8.78 -16.29 39.00
C THR A 175 8.22 -16.78 37.65
N ALA A 176 8.13 -18.10 37.45
CA ALA A 176 7.50 -18.69 36.27
C ALA A 176 5.98 -18.45 36.22
N VAL A 177 5.29 -18.52 37.37
CA VAL A 177 3.88 -18.10 37.52
C VAL A 177 3.72 -16.62 37.24
N LEU A 178 4.63 -15.76 37.73
CA LEU A 178 4.58 -14.33 37.45
C LEU A 178 4.68 -14.05 35.96
N GLY A 179 5.70 -14.56 35.27
CA GLY A 179 5.87 -14.34 33.82
C GLY A 179 4.70 -14.88 32.99
N ALA A 180 4.20 -16.07 33.32
CA ALA A 180 3.01 -16.61 32.69
C ALA A 180 1.75 -15.76 32.96
N GLY A 181 1.59 -15.27 34.20
CA GLY A 181 0.50 -14.37 34.60
C GLY A 181 0.55 -13.03 33.86
N LEU A 182 1.73 -12.43 33.71
CA LEU A 182 1.89 -11.19 32.93
C LEU A 182 1.45 -11.39 31.48
N LEU A 183 1.78 -12.52 30.83
CA LEU A 183 1.30 -12.81 29.46
C LEU A 183 -0.19 -13.23 29.38
N ILE A 184 -0.81 -13.64 30.49
CA ILE A 184 -2.27 -13.84 30.56
C ILE A 184 -2.98 -12.48 30.56
N PHE A 185 -2.46 -11.50 31.30
CA PHE A 185 -3.08 -10.19 31.51
C PHE A 185 -2.40 -9.05 30.71
N GLU A 186 -1.71 -9.40 29.63
CA GLU A 186 -1.16 -8.43 28.65
C GLU A 186 -2.17 -8.19 27.53
N ASN A 187 -2.76 -6.99 27.54
CA ASN A 187 -3.86 -6.57 26.67
C ASN A 187 -3.59 -6.85 25.18
N ALA A 188 -2.46 -6.41 24.64
CA ALA A 188 -2.22 -6.49 23.19
C ALA A 188 -2.01 -7.92 22.70
N LEU A 189 -1.32 -8.75 23.50
CA LEU A 189 -1.14 -10.19 23.25
C LEU A 189 -2.45 -10.96 23.36
N VAL A 190 -3.43 -10.44 24.09
CA VAL A 190 -4.75 -11.03 24.22
C VAL A 190 -5.64 -10.64 23.03
N THR A 191 -5.73 -9.34 22.69
CA THR A 191 -6.48 -8.84 21.52
C THR A 191 -6.03 -9.53 20.22
N GLN A 192 -4.71 -9.59 19.96
CA GLN A 192 -4.15 -10.28 18.79
C GLN A 192 -4.46 -11.78 18.75
N SER A 193 -4.59 -12.44 19.90
CA SER A 193 -4.87 -13.87 19.95
C SER A 193 -6.33 -14.25 19.68
N ARG A 194 -7.29 -13.33 19.76
CA ARG A 194 -8.73 -13.66 19.58
C ARG A 194 -9.19 -13.71 18.13
N LEU A 195 -8.46 -13.06 17.23
CA LEU A 195 -8.92 -12.72 15.88
C LEU A 195 -8.22 -13.59 14.84
N ILE A 196 -8.72 -13.61 13.61
CA ILE A 196 -8.16 -14.37 12.47
C ILE A 196 -6.86 -13.68 11.99
N LEU A 197 -5.81 -13.75 12.81
CA LEU A 197 -4.54 -13.02 12.63
C LEU A 197 -3.33 -13.96 12.70
N LEU A 198 -2.27 -13.66 11.93
CA LEU A 198 -1.06 -14.48 11.86
C LEU A 198 -0.06 -14.27 13.00
N ASP A 199 -0.17 -13.17 13.75
CA ASP A 199 0.83 -12.81 14.75
C ASP A 199 0.74 -13.68 16.02
N SER A 200 -0.43 -14.19 16.39
CA SER A 200 -0.53 -15.20 17.46
C SER A 200 0.20 -16.52 17.11
N PRO A 201 -0.01 -17.13 15.92
CA PRO A 201 0.87 -18.18 15.41
C PRO A 201 2.37 -17.82 15.41
N LEU A 202 2.74 -16.61 14.97
CA LEU A 202 4.14 -16.16 14.93
C LEU A 202 4.75 -16.11 16.35
N ILE A 203 4.05 -15.50 17.29
CA ILE A 203 4.49 -15.34 18.69
C ILE A 203 4.57 -16.71 19.37
N PHE A 204 3.62 -17.61 19.12
CA PHE A 204 3.69 -18.99 19.60
C PHE A 204 4.92 -19.73 19.05
N CYS A 205 5.18 -19.68 17.74
CA CYS A 205 6.36 -20.34 17.17
C CYS A 205 7.68 -19.71 17.65
N THR A 206 7.71 -18.39 17.86
CA THR A 206 8.84 -17.69 18.49
C THR A 206 9.06 -18.15 19.93
N ALA A 207 7.99 -18.23 20.73
CA ALA A 207 7.99 -18.69 22.12
C ALA A 207 8.41 -20.17 22.25
N PHE A 208 7.91 -21.03 21.36
CA PHE A 208 8.30 -22.44 21.28
C PHE A 208 9.78 -22.60 20.88
N THR A 209 10.26 -21.80 19.93
CA THR A 209 11.68 -21.79 19.54
C THR A 209 12.56 -21.34 20.69
N ALA A 210 12.15 -20.29 21.42
CA ALA A 210 12.87 -19.82 22.60
C ALA A 210 12.90 -20.88 23.71
N LEU A 211 11.79 -21.59 23.95
CA LEU A 211 11.74 -22.72 24.87
C LEU A 211 12.72 -23.83 24.45
N ALA A 212 12.63 -24.31 23.21
CA ALA A 212 13.45 -25.40 22.70
C ALA A 212 14.96 -25.06 22.74
N PHE A 213 15.32 -23.83 22.37
CA PHE A 213 16.72 -23.36 22.43
C PHE A 213 17.22 -23.17 23.86
N THR A 214 16.35 -22.78 24.81
CA THR A 214 16.70 -22.68 26.23
C THR A 214 16.91 -24.06 26.85
N CYS A 215 16.04 -25.03 26.56
CA CYS A 215 16.20 -26.42 27.00
C CYS A 215 17.46 -27.07 26.39
N PHE A 216 17.72 -26.84 25.10
CA PHE A 216 18.97 -27.21 24.44
C PHE A 216 20.19 -26.61 25.14
N THR A 217 20.15 -25.31 25.46
CA THR A 217 21.28 -24.61 26.10
C THR A 217 21.51 -25.09 27.53
N ASN A 218 20.45 -25.33 28.32
CA ASN A 218 20.58 -25.89 29.67
C ASN A 218 21.25 -27.28 29.67
N GLN A 219 20.94 -28.14 28.68
CA GLN A 219 21.62 -29.42 28.53
C GLN A 219 23.03 -29.27 27.94
N HIS A 220 23.24 -28.34 27.01
CA HIS A 220 24.57 -28.11 26.42
C HIS A 220 25.59 -27.60 27.45
N GLU A 221 25.21 -26.66 28.32
CA GLU A 221 26.12 -26.07 29.30
C GLU A 221 26.51 -27.04 30.44
N GLN A 222 25.86 -28.19 30.57
CA GLN A 222 26.32 -29.29 31.44
C GLN A 222 27.57 -30.00 30.89
N GLY A 223 28.06 -29.61 29.71
CA GLY A 223 29.29 -30.11 29.11
C GLY A 223 29.13 -31.52 28.50
N PRO A 224 30.21 -32.32 28.39
CA PRO A 224 30.18 -33.64 27.75
C PRO A 224 29.39 -34.68 28.55
N SER A 225 28.92 -34.36 29.75
CA SER A 225 28.02 -35.20 30.54
C SER A 225 26.61 -35.32 29.94
N ARG A 226 26.22 -34.36 29.07
CA ARG A 226 24.94 -34.31 28.36
C ARG A 226 25.07 -34.06 26.86
N ALA A 227 26.23 -33.61 26.38
CA ALA A 227 26.43 -33.27 24.97
C ALA A 227 26.18 -34.50 24.06
N PHE A 228 25.31 -34.32 23.06
CA PHE A 228 24.88 -35.37 22.12
C PHE A 228 24.04 -36.51 22.72
N ASP A 229 23.49 -36.36 23.93
CA ASP A 229 22.42 -37.22 24.44
C ASP A 229 21.18 -37.20 23.51
N PRO A 230 20.30 -38.21 23.56
CA PRO A 230 19.04 -38.20 22.83
C PRO A 230 18.17 -36.95 23.11
N THR A 231 18.19 -36.44 24.35
CA THR A 231 17.47 -35.21 24.74
C THR A 231 18.13 -33.94 24.17
N TRP A 232 19.47 -33.92 24.10
CA TRP A 232 20.24 -32.82 23.50
C TRP A 232 19.94 -32.70 22.01
N TRP A 233 19.88 -33.85 21.31
CA TRP A 233 19.45 -33.91 19.91
C TRP A 233 17.98 -33.55 19.73
N PHE A 234 17.08 -34.03 20.60
CA PHE A 234 15.67 -33.69 20.56
C PHE A 234 15.46 -32.17 20.64
N TRP A 235 16.00 -31.50 21.66
CA TRP A 235 15.83 -30.04 21.80
C TRP A 235 16.50 -29.25 20.66
N LEU A 236 17.63 -29.72 20.14
CA LEU A 236 18.28 -29.11 18.97
C LEU A 236 17.44 -29.25 17.68
N VAL A 237 16.83 -30.41 17.44
CA VAL A 237 15.92 -30.66 16.31
C VAL A 237 14.62 -29.87 16.47
N MET A 238 14.02 -29.82 17.67
CA MET A 238 12.82 -29.02 17.93
C MET A 238 13.09 -27.52 17.78
N THR A 239 14.31 -27.05 18.11
CA THR A 239 14.73 -25.66 17.79
C THR A 239 14.75 -25.44 16.28
N GLY A 240 15.29 -26.38 15.50
CA GLY A 240 15.28 -26.34 14.04
C GLY A 240 13.89 -26.27 13.42
N LEU A 241 12.97 -27.11 13.89
CA LEU A 241 11.58 -27.11 13.46
C LEU A 241 10.85 -25.82 13.88
N GLY A 242 11.13 -25.29 15.08
CA GLY A 242 10.60 -24.01 15.55
C GLY A 242 11.05 -22.84 14.68
N LEU A 243 12.35 -22.75 14.37
CA LEU A 243 12.90 -21.74 13.46
C LEU A 243 12.25 -21.83 12.06
N GLY A 244 12.15 -23.03 11.50
CA GLY A 244 11.49 -23.29 10.22
C GLY A 244 10.01 -22.85 10.22
N ALA A 245 9.25 -23.20 11.26
CA ALA A 245 7.86 -22.79 11.41
C ALA A 245 7.72 -21.27 11.55
N THR A 246 8.57 -20.62 12.36
CA THR A 246 8.50 -19.18 12.62
C THR A 246 8.73 -18.36 11.35
N VAL A 247 9.77 -18.69 10.56
CA VAL A 247 10.01 -18.01 9.27
C VAL A 247 8.97 -18.37 8.21
N SER A 248 8.33 -19.54 8.30
CA SER A 248 7.22 -19.94 7.42
C SER A 248 5.89 -19.21 7.71
N ILE A 249 5.82 -18.36 8.74
CA ILE A 249 4.64 -17.55 9.08
C ILE A 249 4.82 -16.08 8.65
N LYS A 250 5.91 -15.44 9.07
CA LYS A 250 6.25 -14.03 8.77
C LYS A 250 7.77 -13.94 8.66
N TRP A 251 8.32 -13.15 7.73
CA TRP A 251 9.79 -12.96 7.63
C TRP A 251 10.43 -12.33 8.87
N VAL A 252 9.64 -11.80 9.81
CA VAL A 252 10.08 -11.44 11.18
C VAL A 252 10.74 -12.65 11.89
N GLY A 253 10.40 -13.90 11.54
CA GLY A 253 11.09 -15.10 12.01
C GLY A 253 12.57 -15.21 11.62
N LEU A 254 13.04 -14.42 10.65
CA LEU A 254 14.48 -14.26 10.37
C LEU A 254 15.22 -13.63 11.56
N PHE A 255 14.54 -12.84 12.40
CA PHE A 255 15.13 -12.28 13.62
C PHE A 255 15.30 -13.34 14.70
N THR A 256 14.39 -14.32 14.77
CA THR A 256 14.53 -15.51 15.63
C THR A 256 15.71 -16.37 15.17
N ILE A 257 15.91 -16.51 13.85
CA ILE A 257 17.09 -17.16 13.24
C ILE A 257 18.37 -16.39 13.54
N ALA A 258 18.37 -15.06 13.43
CA ALA A 258 19.53 -14.21 13.76
C ALA A 258 19.90 -14.28 15.25
N TRP A 259 18.91 -14.31 16.14
CA TRP A 259 19.08 -14.49 17.58
C TRP A 259 19.70 -15.85 17.94
N VAL A 260 19.06 -16.95 17.54
CA VAL A 260 19.56 -18.31 17.80
C VAL A 260 20.91 -18.53 17.11
N GLY A 261 21.09 -18.03 15.89
CA GLY A 261 22.34 -18.09 15.14
C GLY A 261 23.48 -17.38 15.85
N SER A 262 23.27 -16.15 16.33
CA SER A 262 24.29 -15.36 17.04
C SER A 262 24.71 -16.03 18.36
N LEU A 263 23.75 -16.56 19.12
CA LEU A 263 24.04 -17.31 20.36
C LEU A 263 24.70 -18.67 20.06
N THR A 264 24.38 -19.30 18.94
CA THR A 264 25.03 -20.53 18.46
C THR A 264 26.49 -20.27 18.04
N VAL A 265 26.78 -19.15 17.38
CA VAL A 265 28.15 -18.71 17.06
C VAL A 265 28.92 -18.42 18.34
N LEU A 266 28.32 -17.74 19.33
CA LEU A 266 28.94 -17.52 20.64
C LEU A 266 29.27 -18.84 21.37
N GLN A 267 28.36 -19.82 21.37
CA GLN A 267 28.62 -21.16 21.93
C GLN A 267 29.77 -21.88 21.20
N LEU A 268 29.80 -21.83 19.87
CA LEU A 268 30.89 -22.44 19.07
C LEU A 268 32.23 -21.72 19.25
N TRP A 269 32.23 -20.41 19.52
CA TRP A 269 33.41 -19.61 19.86
C TRP A 269 33.96 -19.96 21.25
N VAL A 270 33.09 -20.10 22.26
CA VAL A 270 33.50 -20.55 23.60
C VAL A 270 34.08 -21.97 23.55
N LEU A 271 33.46 -22.89 22.79
CA LEU A 271 33.99 -24.24 22.55
C LEU A 271 35.31 -24.26 21.79
N LEU A 272 35.59 -23.26 20.94
CA LEU A 272 36.88 -23.12 20.24
C LEU A 272 37.99 -22.60 21.17
N GLY A 273 37.61 -21.83 22.20
CA GLY A 273 38.53 -21.29 23.20
C GLY A 273 39.09 -22.31 24.20
N ASP A 274 38.39 -23.42 24.47
CA ASP A 274 38.89 -24.49 25.34
C ASP A 274 39.82 -25.47 24.59
N THR A 275 41.06 -25.03 24.44
CA THR A 275 42.17 -25.82 23.87
C THR A 275 42.61 -27.02 24.72
N ASN A 276 42.08 -27.19 25.95
CA ASN A 276 42.48 -28.25 26.86
C ASN A 276 41.53 -29.46 26.82
N THR A 277 40.23 -29.21 26.63
CA THR A 277 39.20 -30.28 26.68
C THR A 277 38.53 -30.54 25.33
N VAL A 278 38.38 -29.51 24.47
CA VAL A 278 37.66 -29.63 23.20
C VAL A 278 38.62 -29.98 22.06
N THR A 279 38.67 -31.26 21.68
CA THR A 279 39.43 -31.69 20.50
C THR A 279 38.80 -31.14 19.19
N PRO A 280 39.58 -30.91 18.12
CA PRO A 280 39.04 -30.46 16.84
C PRO A 280 37.94 -31.37 16.27
N ARG A 281 38.04 -32.69 16.47
CA ARG A 281 36.99 -33.65 16.09
C ARG A 281 35.68 -33.43 16.85
N LEU A 282 35.76 -33.09 18.14
CA LEU A 282 34.59 -32.78 18.97
C LEU A 282 33.98 -31.43 18.57
N TRP A 283 34.81 -30.42 18.27
CA TRP A 283 34.34 -29.14 17.75
C TRP A 283 33.61 -29.30 16.41
N PHE A 284 34.18 -30.02 15.44
CA PHE A 284 33.49 -30.32 14.17
C PHE A 284 32.20 -31.12 14.36
N LYS A 285 32.15 -32.07 15.31
CA LYS A 285 30.90 -32.78 15.67
C LYS A 285 29.83 -31.81 16.17
N HIS A 286 30.20 -30.83 17.01
CA HIS A 286 29.29 -29.77 17.46
C HIS A 286 28.86 -28.82 16.33
N PHE A 287 29.78 -28.46 15.43
CA PHE A 287 29.50 -27.62 14.27
C PHE A 287 28.50 -28.30 13.33
N PHE A 288 28.77 -29.53 12.86
CA PHE A 288 27.90 -30.22 11.91
C PHE A 288 26.52 -30.57 12.49
N ALA A 289 26.44 -30.90 13.78
CA ALA A 289 25.16 -31.09 14.46
C ALA A 289 24.28 -29.82 14.41
N ARG A 290 24.88 -28.66 14.71
CA ARG A 290 24.21 -27.36 14.64
C ARG A 290 23.88 -26.95 13.21
N MET A 291 24.79 -27.15 12.26
CA MET A 291 24.56 -26.86 10.83
C MET A 291 23.37 -27.67 10.28
N PHE A 292 23.28 -28.95 10.61
CA PHE A 292 22.15 -29.79 10.21
C PHE A 292 20.83 -29.30 10.85
N CYS A 293 20.78 -29.18 12.17
CA CYS A 293 19.54 -28.87 12.86
C CYS A 293 19.09 -27.40 12.75
N LEU A 294 20.00 -26.43 12.68
CA LEU A 294 19.69 -24.99 12.73
C LEU A 294 19.81 -24.29 11.37
N ILE A 295 20.14 -25.03 10.29
CA ILE A 295 20.10 -24.51 8.91
C ILE A 295 19.32 -25.47 8.01
N ILE A 296 19.74 -26.74 7.90
CA ILE A 296 19.14 -27.68 6.94
C ILE A 296 17.67 -28.00 7.29
N ILE A 297 17.35 -28.27 8.56
CA ILE A 297 15.96 -28.51 9.00
C ILE A 297 15.06 -27.26 8.78
N PRO A 298 15.40 -26.03 9.23
CA PRO A 298 14.61 -24.84 8.95
C PRO A 298 14.36 -24.58 7.46
N VAL A 299 15.39 -24.72 6.62
CA VAL A 299 15.27 -24.49 5.17
C VAL A 299 14.39 -25.56 4.51
N ALA A 300 14.59 -26.84 4.85
CA ALA A 300 13.76 -27.92 4.33
C ALA A 300 12.28 -27.76 4.74
N PHE A 301 12.03 -27.30 5.96
CA PHE A 301 10.67 -27.00 6.43
C PHE A 301 10.05 -25.83 5.65
N TYR A 302 10.77 -24.70 5.50
CA TYR A 302 10.30 -23.53 4.77
C TYR A 302 9.96 -23.85 3.31
N VAL A 303 10.87 -24.50 2.60
CA VAL A 303 10.67 -24.95 1.21
C VAL A 303 9.50 -25.95 1.13
N GLY A 304 9.36 -26.85 2.11
CA GLY A 304 8.23 -27.77 2.21
C GLY A 304 6.87 -27.07 2.37
N MET A 305 6.80 -25.96 3.12
CA MET A 305 5.55 -25.19 3.25
C MET A 305 5.15 -24.50 1.94
N PHE A 306 6.13 -24.03 1.15
CA PHE A 306 5.85 -23.51 -0.20
C PHE A 306 5.47 -24.61 -1.20
N ALA A 307 6.00 -25.83 -1.05
CA ALA A 307 5.54 -26.97 -1.85
C ALA A 307 4.06 -27.30 -1.59
N ILE A 308 3.61 -27.28 -0.33
CA ILE A 308 2.20 -27.45 0.03
C ILE A 308 1.35 -26.30 -0.56
N HIS A 309 1.80 -25.06 -0.40
CA HIS A 309 1.13 -23.87 -0.95
C HIS A 309 0.87 -23.98 -2.46
N PHE A 310 1.86 -24.37 -3.28
CA PHE A 310 1.66 -24.57 -4.72
C PHE A 310 0.82 -25.80 -5.08
N VAL A 311 0.75 -26.83 -4.22
CA VAL A 311 -0.15 -27.99 -4.40
C VAL A 311 -1.60 -27.62 -4.09
N CYS A 312 -1.85 -26.69 -3.17
CA CYS A 312 -3.18 -26.16 -2.90
C CYS A 312 -3.66 -25.14 -3.94
N LEU A 313 -2.77 -24.29 -4.46
CA LEU A 313 -3.13 -23.15 -5.31
C LEU A 313 -2.88 -23.42 -6.81
N VAL A 314 -3.77 -24.22 -7.41
CA VAL A 314 -3.69 -24.69 -8.81
C VAL A 314 -4.57 -23.92 -9.81
N ASN A 315 -5.50 -23.09 -9.33
CA ASN A 315 -6.42 -22.32 -10.17
C ASN A 315 -5.96 -20.86 -10.31
N PRO A 316 -6.17 -20.19 -11.46
CA PRO A 316 -5.99 -18.74 -11.59
C PRO A 316 -6.77 -17.92 -10.56
N GLY A 317 -6.24 -16.75 -10.24
CA GLY A 317 -6.76 -15.85 -9.20
C GLY A 317 -5.96 -14.55 -9.14
N ASP A 318 -6.51 -13.55 -8.45
CA ASP A 318 -6.12 -12.13 -8.55
C ASP A 318 -4.64 -11.80 -8.26
N GLY A 319 -3.88 -12.72 -7.64
CA GLY A 319 -2.43 -12.55 -7.45
C GLY A 319 -1.56 -13.15 -8.56
N ASP A 320 -2.12 -13.84 -9.56
CA ASP A 320 -1.36 -14.51 -10.61
C ASP A 320 -0.72 -13.53 -11.62
N GLY A 321 -1.29 -12.32 -11.76
CA GLY A 321 -0.74 -11.24 -12.59
C GLY A 321 0.63 -10.75 -12.11
N PHE A 322 0.99 -10.97 -10.84
CA PHE A 322 2.32 -10.68 -10.32
C PHE A 322 3.39 -11.71 -10.73
N MET A 323 2.99 -12.85 -11.30
CA MET A 323 3.90 -13.89 -11.77
C MET A 323 4.08 -13.82 -13.29
N SER A 324 5.18 -14.39 -13.79
CA SER A 324 5.46 -14.53 -15.22
C SER A 324 4.41 -15.38 -15.95
N SER A 325 4.36 -15.23 -17.27
CA SER A 325 3.51 -16.06 -18.11
C SER A 325 3.87 -17.56 -18.04
N GLU A 326 5.14 -17.91 -17.76
CA GLU A 326 5.56 -19.30 -17.54
C GLU A 326 4.94 -19.88 -16.26
N PHE A 327 4.97 -19.13 -15.16
CA PHE A 327 4.27 -19.51 -13.93
C PHE A 327 2.76 -19.62 -14.16
N GLN A 328 2.15 -18.60 -14.78
CA GLN A 328 0.71 -18.55 -15.03
C GLN A 328 0.23 -19.72 -15.91
N ALA A 329 1.03 -20.15 -16.89
CA ALA A 329 0.72 -21.31 -17.74
C ALA A 329 0.65 -22.64 -16.97
N THR A 330 1.20 -22.72 -15.75
CA THR A 330 1.06 -23.90 -14.88
C THR A 330 -0.24 -23.95 -14.07
N LEU A 331 -1.14 -22.97 -14.22
CA LEU A 331 -2.44 -22.89 -13.54
C LEU A 331 -3.58 -23.38 -14.45
N ASN A 332 -4.52 -24.13 -13.88
CA ASN A 332 -5.48 -25.00 -14.59
C ASN A 332 -6.22 -24.37 -15.79
N SER A 333 -6.62 -23.10 -15.73
CA SER A 333 -7.33 -22.41 -16.82
C SER A 333 -6.53 -21.29 -17.51
N LYS A 334 -5.21 -21.20 -17.25
CA LYS A 334 -4.27 -20.33 -17.98
C LYS A 334 -3.25 -21.12 -18.82
N GLY A 335 -3.25 -22.45 -18.75
CA GLY A 335 -2.47 -23.31 -19.64
C GLY A 335 -2.75 -23.03 -21.12
N MET A 336 -1.69 -22.95 -21.92
CA MET A 336 -1.76 -22.63 -23.35
C MET A 336 -1.45 -23.87 -24.21
N GLN A 337 -2.05 -23.95 -25.40
CA GLN A 337 -1.68 -24.95 -26.40
C GLN A 337 -0.35 -24.58 -27.08
N ALA A 338 0.37 -25.58 -27.61
CA ALA A 338 1.62 -25.31 -28.33
C ALA A 338 1.35 -24.66 -29.69
N VAL A 339 1.98 -23.51 -29.94
CA VAL A 339 1.75 -22.63 -31.09
C VAL A 339 2.94 -22.63 -32.05
N PRO A 340 2.74 -22.44 -33.37
CA PRO A 340 3.81 -22.35 -34.35
C PRO A 340 4.96 -21.41 -33.96
N ALA A 341 6.18 -21.93 -34.04
CA ALA A 341 7.39 -21.29 -33.52
C ALA A 341 7.85 -20.10 -34.37
N ASP A 342 8.01 -20.29 -35.69
CA ASP A 342 8.53 -19.24 -36.58
C ASP A 342 7.43 -18.28 -37.06
N VAL A 343 7.69 -16.98 -37.00
CA VAL A 343 6.76 -15.91 -37.40
C VAL A 343 7.11 -15.42 -38.82
N ALA A 344 6.10 -15.25 -39.67
CA ALA A 344 6.25 -14.82 -41.07
C ALA A 344 5.44 -13.55 -41.37
N PHE A 345 5.75 -12.88 -42.47
CA PHE A 345 4.83 -11.91 -43.06
C PHE A 345 3.54 -12.62 -43.48
N GLY A 346 2.38 -12.06 -43.14
CA GLY A 346 1.08 -12.72 -43.27
C GLY A 346 0.67 -13.58 -42.07
N SER A 347 1.48 -13.67 -41.00
CA SER A 347 1.09 -14.27 -39.73
C SER A 347 0.11 -13.37 -38.97
N THR A 348 -0.94 -13.96 -38.42
CA THR A 348 -1.75 -13.35 -37.34
C THR A 348 -1.10 -13.69 -36.00
N VAL A 349 -0.77 -12.67 -35.20
CA VAL A 349 -0.10 -12.83 -33.92
C VAL A 349 -0.85 -12.12 -32.79
N SER A 350 -0.65 -12.59 -31.56
CA SER A 350 -0.86 -11.76 -30.36
C SER A 350 0.49 -11.34 -29.79
N ILE A 351 0.66 -10.05 -29.52
CA ILE A 351 1.91 -9.46 -29.02
C ILE A 351 1.69 -9.04 -27.57
N ARG A 352 2.61 -9.40 -26.69
CA ARG A 352 2.54 -9.16 -25.24
C ARG A 352 3.73 -8.36 -24.74
N HIS A 353 3.46 -7.42 -23.84
CA HIS A 353 4.50 -6.66 -23.17
C HIS A 353 5.22 -7.51 -22.10
N HIS A 354 6.52 -7.30 -21.93
CA HIS A 354 7.34 -8.13 -21.05
C HIS A 354 7.28 -7.71 -19.57
N ASN A 355 7.24 -6.41 -19.28
CA ASN A 355 7.48 -5.88 -17.92
C ASN A 355 6.23 -5.37 -17.18
N THR A 356 5.08 -5.24 -17.85
CA THR A 356 3.82 -4.82 -17.19
C THR A 356 2.75 -5.89 -17.26
N GLN A 357 1.83 -5.84 -16.30
CA GLN A 357 0.69 -6.75 -16.21
C GLN A 357 -0.42 -6.44 -17.22
N GLY A 358 -0.30 -5.36 -18.00
CA GLY A 358 -1.28 -4.95 -19.00
C GLY A 358 -1.55 -5.99 -20.07
N GLY A 359 -0.61 -6.89 -20.34
CA GLY A 359 -0.84 -8.06 -21.20
C GLY A 359 -0.65 -7.76 -22.68
N TYR A 360 -1.70 -7.96 -23.47
CA TYR A 360 -1.64 -7.96 -24.93
C TYR A 360 -1.79 -6.56 -25.50
N LEU A 361 -1.03 -6.24 -26.55
CA LEU A 361 -1.28 -5.07 -27.40
C LEU A 361 -2.69 -5.19 -27.99
N HIS A 362 -3.56 -4.21 -27.69
CA HIS A 362 -5.00 -4.29 -27.90
C HIS A 362 -5.51 -3.02 -28.57
N SER A 363 -6.59 -3.14 -29.35
CA SER A 363 -7.32 -1.99 -29.89
C SER A 363 -8.80 -2.31 -30.07
N HIS A 364 -9.68 -1.34 -29.85
CA HIS A 364 -11.13 -1.50 -29.99
C HIS A 364 -11.73 -0.21 -30.58
N PRO A 365 -12.98 -0.21 -31.11
CA PRO A 365 -13.54 0.91 -31.88
C PRO A 365 -13.76 2.26 -31.18
N SER A 366 -13.24 2.47 -29.97
CA SER A 366 -13.30 3.74 -29.25
C SER A 366 -12.15 4.65 -29.67
N MET A 367 -12.38 5.97 -29.69
CA MET A 367 -11.35 6.98 -29.99
C MET A 367 -10.78 7.57 -28.71
N TYR A 368 -9.58 8.15 -28.76
CA TYR A 368 -9.09 9.00 -27.68
C TYR A 368 -9.98 10.27 -27.56
N PRO A 369 -10.30 10.74 -26.33
CA PRO A 369 -11.09 11.96 -26.11
C PRO A 369 -10.26 13.26 -26.24
N GLY A 370 -8.95 13.13 -26.41
CA GLY A 370 -7.99 14.19 -26.65
C GLY A 370 -6.89 13.70 -27.60
N GLY A 371 -5.77 14.41 -27.64
CA GLY A 371 -4.66 14.06 -28.53
C GLY A 371 -5.09 14.05 -30.00
N SER A 372 -4.81 12.97 -30.71
CA SER A 372 -5.10 12.82 -32.14
C SER A 372 -6.59 12.59 -32.47
N ASN A 373 -7.41 12.23 -31.47
CA ASN A 373 -8.79 11.73 -31.64
C ASN A 373 -8.90 10.49 -32.55
N GLN A 374 -7.81 9.73 -32.72
CA GLN A 374 -7.81 8.44 -33.44
C GLN A 374 -8.19 7.28 -32.52
N GLN A 375 -8.24 6.05 -33.05
CA GLN A 375 -8.70 4.88 -32.29
C GLN A 375 -7.65 4.47 -31.25
N GLN A 376 -8.10 4.06 -30.07
CA GLN A 376 -7.23 3.80 -28.93
C GLN A 376 -6.33 2.56 -29.15
N ILE A 377 -5.09 2.65 -28.67
CA ILE A 377 -4.19 1.51 -28.45
C ILE A 377 -3.92 1.39 -26.95
N THR A 378 -4.03 0.17 -26.44
CA THR A 378 -3.92 -0.12 -25.01
C THR A 378 -3.19 -1.44 -24.79
N LEU A 379 -3.03 -1.84 -23.53
CA LEU A 379 -2.87 -3.25 -23.19
C LEU A 379 -4.06 -3.78 -22.41
N TYR A 380 -4.54 -4.94 -22.87
CA TYR A 380 -5.64 -5.68 -22.26
C TYR A 380 -5.13 -7.01 -21.66
N PRO A 381 -5.38 -7.31 -20.37
CA PRO A 381 -4.76 -8.45 -19.68
C PRO A 381 -5.38 -9.81 -20.02
N HIS A 382 -6.50 -9.84 -20.75
CA HIS A 382 -7.23 -11.05 -21.13
C HIS A 382 -7.08 -11.36 -22.62
N LYS A 383 -7.28 -12.62 -23.01
CA LYS A 383 -7.29 -13.03 -24.43
C LYS A 383 -8.60 -12.62 -25.07
N ASP A 384 -8.50 -11.92 -26.20
CA ASP A 384 -9.60 -11.35 -26.98
C ASP A 384 -9.21 -11.34 -28.47
N ASP A 385 -10.19 -11.34 -29.37
CA ASP A 385 -9.95 -11.24 -30.82
C ASP A 385 -9.39 -9.85 -31.20
N ASN A 386 -9.67 -8.83 -30.36
CA ASN A 386 -9.10 -7.48 -30.41
C ASN A 386 -7.62 -7.40 -29.95
N ASN A 387 -6.97 -8.55 -29.74
CA ASN A 387 -5.53 -8.67 -29.50
C ASN A 387 -4.78 -9.22 -30.74
N LEU A 388 -5.48 -9.44 -31.86
CA LEU A 388 -4.96 -10.13 -33.05
C LEU A 388 -4.47 -9.14 -34.11
N TRP A 389 -3.16 -9.20 -34.38
CA TRP A 389 -2.46 -8.34 -35.31
C TRP A 389 -1.89 -9.16 -36.47
N LEU A 390 -2.26 -8.81 -37.70
CA LEU A 390 -1.67 -9.36 -38.91
C LEU A 390 -0.38 -8.58 -39.24
N LEU A 391 0.72 -9.29 -39.50
CA LEU A 391 2.01 -8.67 -39.80
C LEU A 391 2.21 -8.48 -41.31
N GLU A 392 2.06 -7.25 -41.79
CA GLU A 392 2.35 -6.87 -43.18
C GLU A 392 3.83 -6.43 -43.33
N ASN A 393 4.42 -6.67 -44.50
CA ASN A 393 5.70 -6.06 -44.87
C ASN A 393 5.51 -4.56 -45.24
N GLN A 394 6.59 -3.79 -45.32
CA GLN A 394 6.56 -2.37 -45.74
C GLN A 394 5.86 -2.19 -47.10
N THR A 395 6.16 -3.06 -48.07
CA THR A 395 5.55 -3.09 -49.40
C THR A 395 4.56 -4.25 -49.54
N GLN A 396 3.57 -4.10 -50.41
CA GLN A 396 2.74 -5.24 -50.85
C GLN A 396 3.56 -6.18 -51.77
N PRO A 397 3.24 -7.49 -51.80
CA PRO A 397 3.98 -8.45 -52.61
C PRO A 397 3.58 -8.37 -54.08
N VAL A 398 4.50 -8.73 -54.97
CA VAL A 398 4.25 -8.83 -56.42
C VAL A 398 4.14 -10.28 -56.86
N ASP A 399 3.26 -10.55 -57.82
CA ASP A 399 3.07 -11.87 -58.39
C ASP A 399 4.14 -12.22 -59.45
N ALA A 400 4.04 -13.41 -60.04
CA ALA A 400 4.96 -13.89 -61.08
C ALA A 400 4.84 -13.13 -62.43
N LEU A 401 3.88 -12.20 -62.56
CA LEU A 401 3.70 -11.28 -63.68
C LEU A 401 4.14 -9.85 -63.32
N ASN A 402 4.73 -9.67 -62.14
CA ASN A 402 5.16 -8.39 -61.56
C ASN A 402 4.00 -7.39 -61.33
N VAL A 403 2.81 -7.92 -61.00
CA VAL A 403 1.62 -7.17 -60.58
C VAL A 403 1.52 -7.22 -59.05
N THR A 404 1.33 -6.07 -58.41
CA THR A 404 1.13 -5.98 -56.96
C THR A 404 -0.18 -6.65 -56.54
N ILE A 405 -0.14 -7.52 -55.54
CA ILE A 405 -1.31 -8.16 -54.94
C ILE A 405 -1.87 -7.20 -53.87
N PRO A 406 -3.09 -6.65 -54.02
CA PRO A 406 -3.63 -5.68 -53.08
C PRO A 406 -4.30 -6.36 -51.87
N GLY A 407 -4.29 -5.67 -50.73
CA GLY A 407 -5.02 -6.04 -49.51
C GLY A 407 -4.14 -6.62 -48.38
N PRO A 408 -4.66 -6.70 -47.15
CA PRO A 408 -3.86 -7.06 -45.97
C PRO A 408 -3.40 -8.54 -45.99
N GLN A 409 -4.24 -9.45 -46.46
CA GLN A 409 -3.95 -10.89 -46.55
C GLN A 409 -3.11 -11.29 -47.78
N ALA A 410 -2.53 -10.33 -48.50
CA ALA A 410 -1.70 -10.61 -49.69
C ALA A 410 -0.50 -11.51 -49.36
N TRP A 411 0.10 -11.34 -48.18
CA TRP A 411 1.22 -12.15 -47.70
C TRP A 411 0.80 -13.56 -47.24
N SER A 412 -0.37 -13.72 -46.63
CA SER A 412 -0.82 -14.98 -46.01
C SER A 412 -1.01 -16.16 -46.97
N ASN A 413 -1.10 -15.88 -48.29
CA ASN A 413 -1.27 -16.87 -49.36
C ASN A 413 0.02 -17.14 -50.17
N LEU A 414 1.17 -16.62 -49.73
CA LEU A 414 2.46 -16.75 -50.41
C LEU A 414 3.43 -17.68 -49.67
N PRO A 415 4.56 -18.10 -50.29
CA PRO A 415 5.62 -18.83 -49.59
C PRO A 415 6.12 -18.03 -48.38
N THR A 416 6.28 -18.71 -47.24
CA THR A 416 6.53 -18.05 -45.94
C THR A 416 7.88 -17.34 -45.86
N GLU A 417 7.87 -16.01 -45.86
CA GLU A 417 9.04 -15.18 -45.58
C GLU A 417 9.13 -14.85 -44.08
N TRP A 418 10.22 -15.30 -43.44
CA TRP A 418 10.44 -15.15 -42.00
C TRP A 418 10.95 -13.74 -41.65
N ILE A 419 10.32 -13.11 -40.65
CA ILE A 419 10.66 -11.76 -40.18
C ILE A 419 11.96 -11.77 -39.38
N ARG A 420 12.91 -10.90 -39.71
CA ARG A 420 14.29 -10.87 -39.19
C ARG A 420 14.61 -9.63 -38.35
N ASP A 421 15.75 -9.70 -37.68
CA ASP A 421 16.35 -8.57 -36.96
C ASP A 421 16.67 -7.41 -37.94
N GLY A 422 15.98 -6.28 -37.78
CA GLY A 422 16.13 -5.07 -38.62
C GLY A 422 15.03 -4.84 -39.68
N ASP A 423 14.15 -5.82 -39.91
CA ASP A 423 13.06 -5.74 -40.89
C ASP A 423 12.00 -4.68 -40.47
N ILE A 424 11.29 -4.12 -41.45
CA ILE A 424 10.22 -3.14 -41.26
C ILE A 424 8.87 -3.79 -41.55
N LEU A 425 7.94 -3.66 -40.61
CA LEU A 425 6.59 -4.19 -40.71
C LEU A 425 5.53 -3.13 -40.40
N LYS A 426 4.29 -3.42 -40.82
CA LYS A 426 3.09 -2.72 -40.37
C LYS A 426 2.21 -3.71 -39.63
N LEU A 427 1.69 -3.33 -38.47
CA LEU A 427 0.80 -4.18 -37.67
C LEU A 427 -0.64 -3.81 -38.00
N TYR A 428 -1.38 -4.71 -38.65
CA TYR A 428 -2.77 -4.52 -39.05
C TYR A 428 -3.72 -5.17 -38.06
N HIS A 429 -4.60 -4.38 -37.43
CA HIS A 429 -5.61 -4.84 -36.49
C HIS A 429 -6.82 -5.41 -37.22
N THR A 430 -6.95 -6.73 -37.22
CA THR A 430 -7.92 -7.45 -38.05
C THR A 430 -9.39 -7.04 -37.78
N PRO A 431 -9.88 -6.91 -36.53
CA PRO A 431 -11.29 -6.56 -36.26
C PRO A 431 -11.73 -5.16 -36.66
N THR A 432 -10.82 -4.19 -36.78
CA THR A 432 -11.16 -2.78 -37.08
C THR A 432 -10.57 -2.24 -38.38
N HIS A 433 -9.83 -3.08 -39.12
CA HIS A 433 -9.21 -2.73 -40.40
C HIS A 433 -8.30 -1.49 -40.35
N ARG A 434 -7.53 -1.34 -39.26
CA ARG A 434 -6.62 -0.22 -38.99
C ARG A 434 -5.19 -0.70 -38.75
N ARG A 435 -4.20 0.19 -38.79
CA ARG A 435 -2.79 -0.11 -38.47
C ARG A 435 -2.36 0.55 -37.17
N LEU A 436 -1.42 -0.08 -36.46
CA LEU A 436 -0.66 0.55 -35.39
C LEU A 436 0.11 1.73 -35.98
N HIS A 437 -0.01 2.89 -35.34
CA HIS A 437 0.44 4.17 -35.87
C HIS A 437 1.01 5.03 -34.72
N SER A 438 2.00 5.89 -35.00
CA SER A 438 2.49 6.87 -34.01
C SER A 438 2.97 8.15 -34.67
N HIS A 439 2.69 9.29 -34.03
CA HIS A 439 2.88 10.62 -34.59
C HIS A 439 3.34 11.62 -33.51
N ASP A 440 3.67 12.86 -33.87
CA ASP A 440 4.14 13.89 -32.93
C ASP A 440 3.00 14.60 -32.18
N VAL A 441 2.23 13.81 -31.43
CA VAL A 441 1.18 14.24 -30.49
C VAL A 441 1.49 13.62 -29.12
N ARG A 442 1.22 14.34 -28.04
CA ARG A 442 1.41 13.83 -26.67
C ARG A 442 0.31 12.82 -26.30
N PRO A 443 0.63 11.74 -25.54
CA PRO A 443 -0.37 10.86 -24.96
C PRO A 443 -1.39 11.62 -24.08
N PRO A 444 -2.66 11.18 -24.03
CA PRO A 444 -3.73 11.86 -23.29
C PRO A 444 -3.70 11.66 -21.76
N VAL A 445 -2.78 10.86 -21.22
CA VAL A 445 -2.59 10.68 -19.77
C VAL A 445 -1.14 10.98 -19.38
N THR A 446 -0.15 10.38 -20.05
CA THR A 446 1.27 10.68 -19.78
C THR A 446 1.79 11.83 -20.66
N GLU A 447 1.63 13.08 -20.22
CA GLU A 447 2.12 14.30 -20.91
C GLU A 447 3.66 14.49 -20.93
N ALA A 448 4.45 13.42 -20.93
CA ALA A 448 5.91 13.51 -20.91
C ALA A 448 6.47 13.81 -22.31
N ASP A 449 7.33 14.85 -22.45
CA ASP A 449 7.93 15.28 -23.73
C ASP A 449 8.74 14.21 -24.50
N TRP A 450 9.09 13.11 -23.84
CA TRP A 450 9.79 11.97 -24.43
C TRP A 450 8.86 10.80 -24.80
N GLN A 451 7.54 10.95 -24.64
CA GLN A 451 6.54 9.97 -25.06
C GLN A 451 5.58 10.57 -26.09
N ASN A 452 5.33 9.81 -27.15
CA ASN A 452 4.39 10.11 -28.22
C ASN A 452 3.14 9.22 -28.10
N GLU A 453 1.99 9.73 -28.54
CA GLU A 453 0.76 8.94 -28.69
C GLU A 453 0.97 7.76 -29.66
N VAL A 454 0.28 6.64 -29.39
CA VAL A 454 0.20 5.48 -30.27
C VAL A 454 -1.26 5.16 -30.48
N SER A 455 -1.67 5.03 -31.75
CA SER A 455 -3.07 4.97 -32.17
C SER A 455 -3.31 3.86 -33.20
N ALA A 456 -4.60 3.59 -33.46
CA ALA A 456 -5.05 2.81 -34.61
C ALA A 456 -5.57 3.75 -35.71
N TYR A 457 -4.86 3.81 -36.84
CA TYR A 457 -5.16 4.69 -37.96
C TYR A 457 -5.48 3.94 -39.27
N GLY A 458 -6.02 4.65 -40.27
CA GLY A 458 -6.44 4.08 -41.55
C GLY A 458 -7.86 3.51 -41.57
N TYR A 459 -8.16 2.78 -42.65
CA TYR A 459 -9.46 2.18 -42.95
C TYR A 459 -9.29 1.00 -43.95
N GLU A 460 -10.33 0.21 -44.16
CA GLU A 460 -10.28 -0.92 -45.10
C GLU A 460 -9.94 -0.47 -46.53
N GLY A 461 -8.93 -1.08 -47.15
CA GLY A 461 -8.43 -0.69 -48.47
C GLY A 461 -7.42 0.48 -48.48
N PHE A 462 -7.14 1.11 -47.33
CA PHE A 462 -5.98 2.00 -47.19
C PHE A 462 -4.68 1.17 -47.17
N GLU A 463 -3.65 1.58 -47.89
CA GLU A 463 -2.35 0.88 -47.92
C GLU A 463 -1.49 1.14 -46.68
N GLY A 464 -1.81 2.20 -45.94
CA GLY A 464 -1.04 2.73 -44.81
C GLY A 464 -0.20 3.94 -45.21
N ASP A 465 0.34 4.65 -44.23
CA ASP A 465 1.31 5.74 -44.43
C ASP A 465 2.67 5.46 -43.75
N ALA A 466 3.60 6.41 -43.81
CA ALA A 466 4.95 6.23 -43.29
C ALA A 466 5.01 6.09 -41.75
N ASN A 467 3.99 6.58 -41.03
CA ASN A 467 3.88 6.50 -39.57
C ASN A 467 3.26 5.17 -39.08
N ASP A 468 2.88 4.28 -40.00
CA ASP A 468 2.48 2.91 -39.70
C ASP A 468 3.70 1.94 -39.65
N LEU A 469 4.91 2.45 -39.95
CA LEU A 469 6.13 1.64 -40.14
C LEU A 469 6.90 1.45 -38.83
N PHE A 470 6.97 0.20 -38.36
CA PHE A 470 7.75 -0.19 -37.18
C PHE A 470 8.85 -1.19 -37.56
N ARG A 471 10.08 -0.90 -37.15
CA ARG A 471 11.23 -1.78 -37.31
C ARG A 471 11.34 -2.75 -36.14
N VAL A 472 11.59 -4.02 -36.43
CA VAL A 472 11.91 -5.03 -35.41
C VAL A 472 13.37 -4.92 -35.01
N GLU A 473 13.65 -4.78 -33.71
CA GLU A 473 15.00 -4.87 -33.13
C GLU A 473 15.05 -6.05 -32.13
N ILE A 474 15.77 -7.13 -32.46
CA ILE A 474 15.82 -8.34 -31.62
C ILE A 474 16.84 -8.18 -30.50
N ILE A 475 16.37 -8.30 -29.26
CA ILE A 475 17.21 -8.18 -28.06
C ILE A 475 17.93 -9.52 -27.83
N ARG A 476 19.07 -9.69 -28.51
CA ARG A 476 19.85 -10.94 -28.55
C ARG A 476 20.37 -11.40 -27.18
N SER A 477 20.36 -10.56 -26.15
CA SER A 477 20.66 -10.90 -24.76
C SER A 477 19.48 -11.49 -23.97
N MET A 478 18.25 -11.22 -24.40
CA MET A 478 17.00 -11.65 -23.73
C MET A 478 16.22 -12.70 -24.52
N SER A 479 16.53 -12.91 -25.80
CA SER A 479 15.94 -13.96 -26.64
C SER A 479 16.63 -15.31 -26.42
N ASP A 480 15.88 -16.41 -26.43
CA ASP A 480 16.36 -17.75 -26.11
C ASP A 480 16.67 -18.61 -27.35
N GLY A 481 17.76 -19.39 -27.30
CA GLY A 481 18.23 -20.19 -28.45
C GLY A 481 18.97 -19.38 -29.52
N ALA A 482 19.45 -20.06 -30.58
CA ALA A 482 20.26 -19.42 -31.62
C ALA A 482 19.44 -18.77 -32.73
N VAL A 483 18.27 -19.34 -33.06
CA VAL A 483 17.41 -18.91 -34.18
C VAL A 483 16.60 -17.66 -33.82
N ALA A 484 16.06 -17.59 -32.59
CA ALA A 484 15.36 -16.42 -32.04
C ALA A 484 16.24 -15.16 -31.91
N LYS A 485 17.57 -15.28 -32.07
CA LYS A 485 18.52 -14.15 -32.11
C LYS A 485 18.78 -13.65 -33.53
N GLN A 486 18.07 -14.19 -34.53
CA GLN A 486 18.20 -13.87 -35.96
C GLN A 486 16.84 -13.58 -36.62
N ARG A 487 15.78 -14.31 -36.23
CA ARG A 487 14.39 -14.12 -36.70
C ARG A 487 13.38 -14.17 -35.57
N LEU A 488 12.21 -13.58 -35.78
CA LEU A 488 11.10 -13.63 -34.83
C LEU A 488 10.58 -15.07 -34.66
N ARG A 489 10.57 -15.51 -33.40
CA ARG A 489 9.99 -16.77 -32.93
C ARG A 489 9.13 -16.55 -31.69
N THR A 490 7.95 -17.17 -31.70
CA THR A 490 6.93 -17.14 -30.65
C THR A 490 7.52 -17.54 -29.30
N ILE A 491 7.19 -16.79 -28.23
CA ILE A 491 7.69 -16.90 -26.85
C ILE A 491 9.20 -16.66 -26.71
N GLU A 492 10.05 -17.35 -27.47
CA GLU A 492 11.51 -17.35 -27.40
C GLU A 492 12.15 -15.98 -27.73
N THR A 493 11.54 -15.19 -28.62
CA THR A 493 12.13 -13.91 -29.07
C THR A 493 11.62 -12.73 -28.27
N LYS A 494 12.54 -11.94 -27.72
CA LYS A 494 12.28 -10.67 -27.06
C LYS A 494 12.79 -9.54 -27.95
N PHE A 495 11.92 -8.64 -28.36
CA PHE A 495 12.22 -7.61 -29.35
C PHE A 495 11.62 -6.25 -28.98
N LYS A 496 12.06 -5.20 -29.68
CA LYS A 496 11.44 -3.87 -29.66
C LYS A 496 10.75 -3.61 -31.00
N LEU A 497 9.75 -2.75 -30.99
CA LEU A 497 9.18 -2.14 -32.19
C LEU A 497 9.59 -0.66 -32.22
N VAL A 498 10.51 -0.30 -33.12
CA VAL A 498 11.07 1.05 -33.26
C VAL A 498 10.33 1.76 -34.39
N HIS A 499 9.59 2.82 -34.07
CA HIS A 499 8.86 3.59 -35.05
C HIS A 499 9.83 4.29 -36.02
N VAL A 500 9.68 4.05 -37.32
CA VAL A 500 10.70 4.41 -38.33
C VAL A 500 10.83 5.94 -38.51
N MET A 501 9.73 6.69 -38.41
CA MET A 501 9.73 8.13 -38.74
C MET A 501 10.24 9.03 -37.60
N SER A 502 9.99 8.68 -36.34
CA SER A 502 10.42 9.48 -35.17
C SER A 502 11.51 8.81 -34.32
N GLY A 503 11.86 7.55 -34.58
CA GLY A 503 12.90 6.82 -33.86
C GLY A 503 12.55 6.46 -32.40
N CYS A 504 11.32 6.73 -31.95
CA CYS A 504 10.82 6.27 -30.67
C CYS A 504 10.55 4.77 -30.67
N VAL A 505 10.44 4.17 -29.48
CA VAL A 505 10.20 2.73 -29.30
C VAL A 505 8.84 2.50 -28.66
N LEU A 506 8.06 1.56 -29.17
CA LEU A 506 6.79 1.15 -28.57
C LEU A 506 7.00 0.73 -27.11
N PHE A 507 6.28 1.39 -26.21
CA PHE A 507 6.56 1.44 -24.79
C PHE A 507 5.28 1.28 -23.96
N SER A 508 5.41 0.72 -22.76
CA SER A 508 4.33 0.74 -21.77
C SER A 508 4.83 0.70 -20.33
N HIS A 509 4.03 1.26 -19.43
CA HIS A 509 4.26 1.41 -18.00
C HIS A 509 2.99 1.03 -17.22
N LYS A 510 3.01 1.16 -15.89
CA LYS A 510 1.91 0.71 -15.02
C LYS A 510 0.70 1.66 -14.99
N VAL A 511 0.70 2.74 -15.78
CA VAL A 511 -0.40 3.70 -15.83
C VAL A 511 -1.59 3.10 -16.58
N LYS A 512 -2.77 3.25 -15.99
CA LYS A 512 -4.05 2.94 -16.62
C LYS A 512 -4.62 4.20 -17.26
N LEU A 513 -5.36 4.01 -18.35
CA LEU A 513 -6.28 5.00 -18.86
C LEU A 513 -7.50 5.13 -17.91
N PRO A 514 -8.13 6.30 -17.77
CA PRO A 514 -9.40 6.47 -17.08
C PRO A 514 -10.55 5.66 -17.72
N ASP A 515 -11.76 5.81 -17.19
CA ASP A 515 -13.00 5.13 -17.61
C ASP A 515 -13.23 5.11 -19.14
N TRP A 516 -12.86 6.18 -19.84
CA TRP A 516 -12.98 6.30 -21.30
C TRP A 516 -12.08 5.32 -22.09
N GLY A 517 -11.06 4.76 -21.43
CA GLY A 517 -10.19 3.68 -21.90
C GLY A 517 -10.30 2.40 -21.05
N TYR A 518 -11.42 2.24 -20.32
CA TYR A 518 -11.82 1.01 -19.63
C TYR A 518 -10.79 0.43 -18.64
N GLU A 519 -10.05 1.30 -17.92
CA GLU A 519 -8.95 0.92 -17.02
C GLU A 519 -7.81 0.11 -17.67
N GLN A 520 -7.71 0.09 -19.01
CA GLN A 520 -6.65 -0.61 -19.74
C GLN A 520 -5.32 0.15 -19.63
N GLN A 521 -4.17 -0.52 -19.79
CA GLN A 521 -2.87 0.15 -19.63
C GLN A 521 -2.52 1.00 -20.86
N GLU A 522 -1.83 2.12 -20.62
CA GLU A 522 -1.40 3.05 -21.66
C GLU A 522 -0.27 2.43 -22.51
N VAL A 523 -0.35 2.67 -23.83
CA VAL A 523 0.71 2.38 -24.81
C VAL A 523 1.17 3.71 -25.40
N THR A 524 2.48 3.93 -25.45
CA THR A 524 3.08 5.14 -26.01
C THR A 524 4.29 4.77 -26.86
N CYS A 525 4.90 5.73 -27.54
CA CYS A 525 6.15 5.55 -28.26
C CYS A 525 7.23 6.45 -27.63
N ALA A 526 8.18 5.84 -26.91
CA ALA A 526 9.12 6.52 -26.06
C ALA A 526 10.49 6.77 -26.73
N ARG A 527 10.95 8.02 -26.70
CA ARG A 527 12.32 8.41 -27.08
C ARG A 527 13.24 8.22 -25.88
N GLY A 528 13.99 7.13 -25.84
CA GLY A 528 14.88 6.80 -24.72
C GLY A 528 14.20 6.13 -23.51
N GLY A 529 13.07 5.44 -23.73
CA GLY A 529 12.38 4.64 -22.71
C GLY A 529 13.28 3.55 -22.08
N THR A 530 12.95 3.13 -20.86
CA THR A 530 13.70 2.08 -20.16
C THR A 530 13.58 0.74 -20.88
N LEU A 531 14.68 -0.01 -20.94
CA LEU A 531 14.74 -1.27 -21.70
C LEU A 531 13.59 -2.24 -21.35
N PRO A 532 13.28 -2.57 -20.07
CA PRO A 532 12.20 -3.51 -19.74
C PRO A 532 10.82 -3.08 -20.24
N ASN A 533 10.51 -1.78 -20.17
CA ASN A 533 9.26 -1.19 -20.64
C ASN A 533 9.18 -1.03 -22.17
N SER A 534 10.21 -1.45 -22.89
CA SER A 534 10.33 -1.39 -24.35
C SER A 534 10.41 -2.79 -24.98
N VAL A 535 10.28 -3.85 -24.17
CA VAL A 535 10.41 -5.25 -24.61
C VAL A 535 9.05 -5.89 -24.81
N TRP A 536 8.85 -6.43 -26.00
CA TRP A 536 7.67 -7.16 -26.42
C TRP A 536 8.05 -8.58 -26.88
N TYR A 537 7.08 -9.48 -26.90
CA TYR A 537 7.23 -10.80 -27.49
C TYR A 537 5.90 -11.30 -28.09
N VAL A 538 5.97 -12.18 -29.08
CA VAL A 538 4.77 -12.84 -29.64
C VAL A 538 4.36 -13.98 -28.70
N GLU A 539 3.11 -14.03 -28.24
CA GLU A 539 2.58 -15.11 -27.39
C GLU A 539 1.81 -16.18 -28.18
N SER A 540 1.07 -15.79 -29.22
CA SER A 540 0.46 -16.71 -30.20
C SER A 540 0.75 -16.28 -31.63
N ASN A 541 0.82 -17.25 -32.54
CA ASN A 541 1.15 -17.09 -33.96
C ASN A 541 0.36 -18.11 -34.77
N GLU A 542 -0.31 -17.67 -35.82
CA GLU A 542 -1.05 -18.51 -36.77
C GLU A 542 -0.82 -17.99 -38.20
N HIS A 543 -0.61 -18.91 -39.15
CA HIS A 543 -0.34 -18.57 -40.55
C HIS A 543 -0.90 -19.67 -41.47
N PRO A 544 -1.72 -19.37 -42.50
CA PRO A 544 -2.38 -20.40 -43.31
C PRO A 544 -1.44 -21.41 -43.97
N MET A 545 -0.26 -20.97 -44.42
CA MET A 545 0.77 -21.84 -45.01
C MET A 545 1.66 -22.61 -43.99
N LEU A 546 1.50 -22.40 -42.68
CA LEU A 546 2.17 -23.23 -41.67
C LEU A 546 1.31 -24.46 -41.36
N GLY A 547 1.58 -25.55 -42.09
CA GLY A 547 0.89 -26.83 -41.92
C GLY A 547 1.11 -27.48 -40.54
N GLU A 548 0.36 -28.55 -40.25
CA GLU A 548 0.33 -29.18 -38.92
C GLU A 548 1.71 -29.67 -38.42
N ASP A 549 2.60 -30.02 -39.34
CA ASP A 549 4.00 -30.45 -39.11
C ASP A 549 4.96 -29.32 -38.69
N ALA A 550 4.51 -28.06 -38.65
CA ALA A 550 5.33 -26.93 -38.21
C ALA A 550 5.86 -27.13 -36.77
N GLU A 551 7.08 -26.65 -36.51
CA GLU A 551 7.64 -26.62 -35.16
C GLU A 551 6.72 -25.81 -34.22
N LYS A 552 6.33 -26.39 -33.08
CA LYS A 552 5.44 -25.74 -32.10
C LYS A 552 6.15 -25.57 -30.76
N VAL A 553 6.02 -24.38 -30.21
CA VAL A 553 6.59 -23.96 -28.91
C VAL A 553 5.47 -23.68 -27.92
N ASN A 554 5.82 -23.74 -26.64
CA ASN A 554 4.97 -23.35 -25.53
C ASN A 554 5.87 -22.76 -24.43
N TYR A 555 5.28 -22.18 -23.38
CA TYR A 555 6.05 -21.78 -22.22
C TYR A 555 6.77 -22.98 -21.60
N ARG A 556 7.98 -22.74 -21.11
CA ARG A 556 8.72 -23.72 -20.32
C ARG A 556 7.99 -23.94 -19.00
N ASP A 557 7.96 -25.16 -18.49
CA ASP A 557 7.60 -25.39 -17.08
C ASP A 557 8.78 -24.95 -16.18
N PRO A 558 8.62 -23.89 -15.35
CA PRO A 558 9.65 -23.48 -14.39
C PRO A 558 9.85 -24.51 -13.26
N GLY A 559 8.95 -25.48 -13.12
CA GLY A 559 8.95 -26.48 -12.07
C GLY A 559 8.79 -25.88 -10.68
N PHE A 560 8.95 -26.72 -9.64
CA PHE A 560 8.81 -26.24 -8.26
C PHE A 560 9.85 -25.16 -7.89
N LEU A 561 11.13 -25.34 -8.26
CA LEU A 561 12.20 -24.43 -7.84
C LEU A 561 12.17 -23.08 -8.56
N GLY A 562 11.76 -23.04 -9.84
CA GLY A 562 11.54 -21.78 -10.56
C GLY A 562 10.40 -20.99 -9.91
N LYS A 563 9.21 -21.60 -9.78
CA LYS A 563 8.05 -20.98 -9.12
C LYS A 563 8.33 -20.54 -7.69
N PHE A 564 9.10 -21.33 -6.92
CA PHE A 564 9.52 -20.95 -5.58
C PHE A 564 10.37 -19.68 -5.57
N TRP A 565 11.43 -19.64 -6.39
CA TRP A 565 12.36 -18.50 -6.39
C TRP A 565 11.72 -17.23 -6.95
N GLU A 566 10.95 -17.35 -8.02
CA GLU A 566 10.14 -16.28 -8.59
C GLU A 566 9.17 -15.69 -7.56
N LEU A 567 8.42 -16.53 -6.84
CA LEU A 567 7.55 -16.06 -5.76
C LEU A 567 8.35 -15.39 -4.63
N GLN A 568 9.53 -15.89 -4.22
CA GLN A 568 10.36 -15.17 -3.23
C GLN A 568 10.78 -13.77 -3.74
N GLN A 569 11.12 -13.64 -5.02
CA GLN A 569 11.49 -12.34 -5.63
C GLN A 569 10.30 -11.38 -5.70
N VAL A 570 9.11 -11.87 -6.03
CA VAL A 570 7.88 -11.07 -6.03
C VAL A 570 7.50 -10.65 -4.61
N MET A 571 7.51 -11.59 -3.65
CA MET A 571 7.28 -11.29 -2.24
C MET A 571 8.25 -10.22 -1.72
N TRP A 572 9.53 -10.26 -2.14
CA TRP A 572 10.52 -9.26 -1.74
C TRP A 572 10.26 -7.88 -2.35
N THR A 573 10.02 -7.82 -3.67
CA THR A 573 9.78 -6.53 -4.34
C THR A 573 8.47 -5.88 -3.91
N THR A 574 7.42 -6.67 -3.63
CA THR A 574 6.18 -6.16 -3.03
C THR A 574 6.39 -5.68 -1.59
N ASN A 575 7.09 -6.44 -0.74
CA ASN A 575 7.37 -6.06 0.66
C ASN A 575 8.22 -4.79 0.78
N ALA A 576 9.14 -4.56 -0.16
CA ALA A 576 9.89 -3.31 -0.30
C ALA A 576 9.06 -2.16 -0.90
N GLY A 577 7.96 -2.46 -1.60
CA GLY A 577 7.07 -1.48 -2.25
C GLY A 577 5.93 -0.95 -1.37
N LEU A 578 5.67 -1.53 -0.19
CA LEU A 578 4.67 -1.06 0.78
C LEU A 578 5.14 0.20 1.52
N VAL A 579 5.27 1.31 0.77
CA VAL A 579 5.69 2.62 1.27
C VAL A 579 4.52 3.56 1.59
N GLU A 580 3.30 3.17 1.21
CA GLU A 580 2.08 3.94 1.45
C GLU A 580 1.78 4.15 2.95
N SER A 581 1.39 5.36 3.30
CA SER A 581 0.99 5.75 4.65
C SER A 581 -0.46 5.34 4.95
N HIS A 582 -0.73 5.01 6.20
CA HIS A 582 -2.05 4.63 6.69
C HIS A 582 -2.30 5.34 8.02
N THR A 583 -3.53 5.79 8.27
CA THR A 583 -3.89 6.61 9.45
C THR A 583 -3.46 5.99 10.78
N TRP A 584 -3.44 4.66 10.88
CA TRP A 584 -3.03 3.90 12.05
C TRP A 584 -1.58 3.35 12.02
N ASP A 585 -0.70 3.86 11.16
CA ASP A 585 0.72 3.48 11.16
C ASP A 585 1.44 3.90 12.46
N SER A 586 2.58 3.25 12.76
CA SER A 586 3.39 3.61 13.92
C SER A 586 4.86 3.18 13.77
N ARG A 587 5.76 4.07 14.21
CA ARG A 587 7.21 3.93 14.01
C ARG A 587 7.91 3.39 15.28
N PRO A 588 9.02 2.63 15.14
CA PRO A 588 9.64 1.91 16.25
C PRO A 588 9.85 2.69 17.56
N PRO A 589 10.29 3.97 17.58
CA PRO A 589 10.48 4.72 18.83
C PRO A 589 9.21 4.86 19.68
N SER A 590 8.01 4.78 19.08
CA SER A 590 6.75 4.94 19.80
C SER A 590 6.28 3.67 20.53
N TRP A 591 6.84 2.51 20.18
CA TRP A 591 6.35 1.22 20.67
C TRP A 591 6.72 0.96 22.14
N PRO A 592 7.98 1.10 22.63
CA PRO A 592 8.30 0.78 24.03
C PRO A 592 7.66 1.73 25.05
N VAL A 593 7.37 2.97 24.64
CA VAL A 593 6.65 3.97 25.45
C VAL A 593 5.12 3.84 25.35
N LEU A 594 4.61 3.05 24.40
CA LEU A 594 3.19 2.86 24.12
C LEU A 594 2.46 4.19 23.79
N ARG A 595 3.00 4.97 22.84
CA ARG A 595 2.47 6.34 22.54
C ARG A 595 1.08 6.35 21.87
N ARG A 596 0.81 5.40 20.97
CA ARG A 596 -0.44 5.24 20.20
C ARG A 596 -0.67 3.75 19.95
N GLY A 597 -1.93 3.31 19.91
CA GLY A 597 -2.33 1.94 19.56
C GLY A 597 -2.75 1.79 18.10
N ILE A 598 -3.70 0.86 17.85
CA ILE A 598 -4.30 0.64 16.53
C ILE A 598 -5.80 0.37 16.72
N ASN A 599 -6.68 1.13 16.08
CA ASN A 599 -8.11 0.79 16.03
C ASN A 599 -8.34 -0.46 15.17
N PHE A 600 -9.11 -1.41 15.66
CA PHE A 600 -9.33 -2.72 15.01
C PHE A 600 -10.77 -2.88 14.49
N TRP A 601 -11.77 -2.39 15.22
CA TRP A 601 -13.18 -2.49 14.85
C TRP A 601 -14.02 -1.56 15.72
N GLY A 602 -15.08 -0.98 15.18
CA GLY A 602 -16.09 -0.23 15.92
C GLY A 602 -17.46 -0.41 15.26
N LYS A 603 -18.47 -0.76 16.06
CA LYS A 603 -19.86 -0.97 15.64
C LYS A 603 -20.78 -1.02 16.86
N ASP A 604 -22.05 -0.69 16.70
CA ASP A 604 -23.11 -0.97 17.70
C ASP A 604 -22.77 -0.49 19.14
N HIS A 605 -22.15 0.70 19.26
CA HIS A 605 -21.65 1.27 20.53
C HIS A 605 -20.55 0.46 21.26
N HIS A 606 -19.77 -0.32 20.51
CA HIS A 606 -18.62 -1.08 21.00
C HIS A 606 -17.37 -0.82 20.13
N GLN A 607 -16.17 -0.88 20.73
CA GLN A 607 -14.89 -0.77 20.03
C GLN A 607 -13.91 -1.89 20.42
N ILE A 608 -13.06 -2.31 19.49
CA ILE A 608 -11.85 -3.11 19.76
C ILE A 608 -10.64 -2.32 19.29
N TYR A 609 -9.64 -2.19 20.16
CA TYR A 609 -8.46 -1.36 19.95
C TYR A 609 -7.22 -2.05 20.54
N LEU A 610 -6.14 -2.15 19.75
CA LEU A 610 -4.90 -2.77 20.16
C LEU A 610 -4.06 -1.77 20.97
N LEU A 611 -4.12 -1.90 22.29
CA LEU A 611 -3.27 -1.22 23.26
C LEU A 611 -2.62 -2.25 24.19
N GLY A 612 -1.42 -1.99 24.69
CA GLY A 612 -0.73 -2.81 25.68
C GLY A 612 -1.29 -2.66 27.10
N ASN A 613 -0.87 -3.51 28.04
CA ASN A 613 -1.07 -3.26 29.47
C ASN A 613 0.07 -2.34 29.97
N PRO A 614 -0.16 -1.03 30.23
CA PRO A 614 0.91 -0.07 30.51
C PRO A 614 1.77 -0.46 31.73
N ALA A 615 1.18 -1.12 32.74
CA ALA A 615 1.91 -1.61 33.90
C ALA A 615 2.99 -2.64 33.53
N ILE A 616 2.68 -3.55 32.61
CA ILE A 616 3.58 -4.61 32.13
C ILE A 616 4.55 -4.06 31.09
N TRP A 617 4.04 -3.22 30.19
CA TRP A 617 4.76 -2.68 29.04
C TRP A 617 5.89 -1.73 29.44
N TRP A 618 5.63 -0.80 30.36
CA TRP A 618 6.66 0.11 30.85
C TRP A 618 7.63 -0.57 31.82
N ALA A 619 7.16 -1.49 32.68
CA ALA A 619 8.04 -2.22 33.59
C ALA A 619 9.02 -3.16 32.85
N SER A 620 8.56 -3.82 31.78
CA SER A 620 9.42 -4.64 30.92
C SER A 620 10.39 -3.79 30.08
N THR A 621 9.95 -2.65 29.56
CA THR A 621 10.84 -1.66 28.90
C THR A 621 11.89 -1.10 29.86
N ALA A 622 11.51 -0.75 31.09
CA ALA A 622 12.44 -0.33 32.13
C ALA A 622 13.43 -1.44 32.51
N ALA A 623 13.00 -2.71 32.52
CA ALA A 623 13.88 -3.85 32.77
C ALA A 623 14.97 -4.01 31.69
N ILE A 624 14.64 -3.78 30.41
CA ILE A 624 15.64 -3.69 29.33
C ILE A 624 16.64 -2.57 29.60
N ALA A 625 16.16 -1.35 29.92
CA ALA A 625 17.02 -0.21 30.20
C ALA A 625 17.95 -0.44 31.42
N ILE A 626 17.45 -1.07 32.49
CA ILE A 626 18.22 -1.47 33.67
C ILE A 626 19.33 -2.46 33.29
N TYR A 627 19.04 -3.45 32.45
CA TYR A 627 20.07 -4.38 31.97
C TYR A 627 21.12 -3.68 31.08
N VAL A 628 20.72 -2.79 30.17
CA VAL A 628 21.66 -2.03 29.32
C VAL A 628 22.58 -1.15 30.16
N PHE A 629 22.04 -0.46 31.18
CA PHE A 629 22.84 0.32 32.14
C PHE A 629 23.80 -0.57 32.95
N PHE A 630 23.30 -1.70 33.47
CA PHE A 630 24.12 -2.72 34.14
C PHE A 630 25.26 -3.20 33.24
N LYS A 631 24.99 -3.49 31.97
CA LYS A 631 25.97 -4.01 31.01
C LYS A 631 27.06 -2.97 30.73
N GLY A 632 26.67 -1.72 30.46
CA GLY A 632 27.60 -0.62 30.26
C GLY A 632 28.52 -0.41 31.47
N LEU A 633 27.94 -0.35 32.69
CA LEU A 633 28.71 -0.24 33.92
C LEU A 633 29.62 -1.45 34.15
N SER A 634 29.17 -2.66 33.83
CA SER A 634 29.96 -3.90 33.97
C SER A 634 31.17 -3.94 33.03
N VAL A 635 31.00 -3.49 31.77
CA VAL A 635 32.10 -3.37 30.80
C VAL A 635 33.10 -2.30 31.26
N LEU A 636 32.63 -1.13 31.72
CA LEU A 636 33.50 -0.08 32.26
C LEU A 636 34.28 -0.54 33.50
N ARG A 637 33.65 -1.29 34.40
CA ARG A 637 34.29 -1.86 35.60
C ARG A 637 35.32 -2.93 35.25
N TRP A 638 35.00 -3.82 34.32
CA TRP A 638 35.93 -4.83 33.80
C TRP A 638 37.17 -4.18 33.14
N GLN A 639 36.97 -3.19 32.28
CA GLN A 639 38.05 -2.40 31.66
C GLN A 639 38.88 -1.62 32.69
N ARG A 640 38.28 -1.26 33.83
CA ARG A 640 38.96 -0.62 34.98
C ARG A 640 39.67 -1.62 35.92
N GLY A 641 39.59 -2.93 35.64
CA GLY A 641 40.27 -3.98 36.38
C GLY A 641 39.50 -4.58 37.56
N TYR A 642 38.21 -4.28 37.72
CA TYR A 642 37.37 -4.96 38.72
C TYR A 642 37.06 -6.39 38.29
N ARG A 643 37.14 -7.34 39.23
CA ARG A 643 36.92 -8.78 39.00
C ARG A 643 35.50 -9.23 39.29
N ASP A 644 34.51 -8.48 38.83
CA ASP A 644 33.10 -8.78 39.12
C ASP A 644 32.66 -10.14 38.54
N TYR A 645 33.26 -10.53 37.41
CA TYR A 645 33.04 -11.83 36.75
C TYR A 645 33.63 -13.05 37.48
N ASP A 646 34.47 -12.88 38.51
CA ASP A 646 34.89 -13.98 39.40
C ASP A 646 33.68 -14.49 40.23
N ASN A 647 32.61 -13.69 40.36
CA ASN A 647 31.37 -14.07 41.02
C ASN A 647 30.42 -14.79 40.04
N THR A 648 30.18 -16.08 40.28
CA THR A 648 29.29 -16.90 39.45
C THR A 648 27.89 -16.31 39.27
N ASN A 649 27.31 -15.65 40.29
CA ASN A 649 25.99 -15.02 40.16
C ASN A 649 26.00 -13.80 39.22
N PHE A 650 27.09 -13.04 39.19
CA PHE A 650 27.25 -11.88 38.30
C PHE A 650 27.42 -12.33 36.85
N LYS A 651 28.30 -13.32 36.64
CA LYS A 651 28.51 -14.00 35.35
C LYS A 651 27.21 -14.63 34.81
N ARG A 652 26.41 -15.25 35.68
CA ARG A 652 25.10 -15.83 35.34
C ARG A 652 24.04 -14.78 35.02
N PHE A 653 23.96 -13.68 35.78
CA PHE A 653 23.06 -12.56 35.50
C PHE A 653 23.32 -11.98 34.11
N ASP A 654 24.59 -11.66 33.83
CA ASP A 654 25.02 -11.07 32.55
C ASP A 654 24.71 -11.99 31.35
N TYR A 655 24.95 -13.30 31.51
CA TYR A 655 24.74 -14.26 30.43
C TYR A 655 23.26 -14.62 30.21
N GLU A 656 22.52 -15.02 31.26
CA GLU A 656 21.14 -15.50 31.13
C GLU A 656 20.17 -14.40 30.69
N ILE A 657 20.33 -13.19 31.20
CA ILE A 657 19.50 -12.03 30.81
C ILE A 657 20.02 -11.46 29.49
N GLY A 658 21.34 -11.49 29.25
CA GLY A 658 21.93 -11.08 27.97
C GLY A 658 21.41 -11.88 26.78
N MET A 659 21.26 -13.20 26.89
CA MET A 659 20.61 -14.02 25.87
C MET A 659 19.21 -13.51 25.52
N THR A 660 18.39 -13.20 26.52
CA THR A 660 17.01 -12.72 26.36
C THR A 660 16.93 -11.30 25.80
N VAL A 661 17.79 -10.39 26.27
CA VAL A 661 17.84 -8.99 25.80
C VAL A 661 18.36 -8.89 24.37
N ILE A 662 19.29 -9.77 23.96
CA ILE A 662 19.68 -9.91 22.55
C ILE A 662 18.49 -10.43 21.71
N GLY A 663 17.61 -11.26 22.29
CA GLY A 663 16.33 -11.67 21.70
C GLY A 663 15.39 -10.49 21.44
N TRP A 664 15.18 -9.64 22.45
CA TRP A 664 14.44 -8.37 22.30
C TRP A 664 15.07 -7.48 21.22
N ALA A 665 16.39 -7.31 21.26
CA ALA A 665 17.13 -6.43 20.34
C ALA A 665 16.98 -6.85 18.87
N PHE A 666 17.10 -8.15 18.55
CA PHE A 666 16.88 -8.65 17.19
C PHE A 666 15.44 -8.48 16.71
N HIS A 667 14.44 -8.53 17.60
CA HIS A 667 13.04 -8.33 17.23
C HIS A 667 12.59 -6.86 17.30
N TYR A 668 13.50 -5.91 17.55
CA TYR A 668 13.18 -4.48 17.65
C TYR A 668 14.03 -3.61 16.70
N PHE A 669 15.36 -3.67 16.78
CA PHE A 669 16.23 -2.75 16.01
C PHE A 669 16.12 -2.86 14.48
N PRO A 670 15.91 -4.04 13.85
CA PRO A 670 15.77 -4.11 12.38
C PRO A 670 14.62 -3.28 11.82
N PHE A 671 13.56 -3.01 12.58
CA PHE A 671 12.45 -2.16 12.14
C PHE A 671 12.83 -0.69 11.96
N PHE A 672 13.92 -0.21 12.56
CA PHE A 672 14.46 1.13 12.29
C PHE A 672 15.10 1.25 10.89
N LEU A 673 15.48 0.11 10.28
CA LEU A 673 16.07 0.05 8.94
C LEU A 673 15.02 -0.20 7.84
N MET A 674 13.74 -0.24 8.19
CA MET A 674 12.64 -0.59 7.28
C MET A 674 11.86 0.65 6.85
N ALA A 675 12.21 1.18 5.68
CA ALA A 675 11.51 2.29 5.01
C ALA A 675 10.19 1.84 4.35
N ARG A 676 9.30 1.22 5.13
CA ARG A 676 7.97 0.73 4.73
C ARG A 676 6.92 1.04 5.81
N GLN A 677 5.67 0.71 5.53
CA GLN A 677 4.56 0.76 6.49
C GLN A 677 4.79 -0.21 7.67
N LEU A 678 4.55 0.26 8.90
CA LEU A 678 4.77 -0.47 10.15
C LEU A 678 3.67 -0.18 11.18
N PHE A 679 3.50 -1.10 12.14
CA PHE A 679 2.39 -1.11 13.11
C PHE A 679 2.84 -1.67 14.47
N LEU A 680 2.25 -1.20 15.58
CA LEU A 680 2.54 -1.63 16.96
C LEU A 680 2.59 -3.15 17.17
N HIS A 681 1.79 -3.93 16.42
CA HIS A 681 1.79 -5.39 16.50
C HIS A 681 3.17 -6.02 16.16
N HIS A 682 4.01 -5.34 15.38
CA HIS A 682 5.38 -5.77 15.06
C HIS A 682 6.30 -5.84 16.29
N TYR A 683 5.99 -5.10 17.37
CA TYR A 683 6.77 -5.14 18.62
C TYR A 683 6.47 -6.36 19.50
N LEU A 684 5.38 -7.09 19.27
CA LEU A 684 4.91 -8.13 20.19
C LEU A 684 5.87 -9.32 20.37
N PRO A 685 6.62 -9.78 19.34
CA PRO A 685 7.71 -10.74 19.54
C PRO A 685 8.84 -10.18 20.42
N ALA A 686 9.16 -8.88 20.34
CA ALA A 686 10.14 -8.25 21.23
C ALA A 686 9.60 -8.11 22.67
N LEU A 687 8.33 -7.73 22.83
CA LEU A 687 7.64 -7.65 24.13
C LEU A 687 7.70 -8.99 24.88
N TYR A 688 7.52 -10.13 24.19
CA TYR A 688 7.68 -11.47 24.78
C TYR A 688 9.06 -11.64 25.45
N PHE A 689 10.14 -11.24 24.78
CA PHE A 689 11.49 -11.24 25.36
C PHE A 689 11.67 -10.17 26.45
N ALA A 690 11.05 -9.00 26.34
CA ALA A 690 11.13 -7.97 27.38
C ALA A 690 10.50 -8.41 28.71
N ILE A 691 9.32 -9.06 28.66
CA ILE A 691 8.67 -9.62 29.86
C ILE A 691 9.50 -10.78 30.43
N MET A 692 10.08 -11.63 29.57
CA MET A 692 11.00 -12.69 30.02
C MET A 692 12.22 -12.12 30.76
N ALA A 693 12.86 -11.08 30.21
CA ALA A 693 14.01 -10.42 30.82
C ALA A 693 13.64 -9.77 32.16
N MET A 694 12.47 -9.11 32.24
CA MET A 694 11.92 -8.58 33.49
C MET A 694 11.77 -9.68 34.56
N CYS A 695 11.20 -10.83 34.21
CA CYS A 695 11.06 -11.96 35.13
C CYS A 695 12.40 -12.56 35.56
N GLN A 696 13.39 -12.66 34.66
CA GLN A 696 14.75 -13.10 35.02
C GLN A 696 15.43 -12.11 35.98
N ILE A 697 15.42 -10.80 35.68
CA ILE A 697 15.97 -9.74 36.55
C ILE A 697 15.33 -9.81 37.94
N TYR A 698 14.01 -10.01 38.01
CA TYR A 698 13.29 -10.19 39.26
C TYR A 698 13.68 -11.49 40.01
N ASP A 699 13.85 -12.64 39.34
CA ASP A 699 14.36 -13.86 39.98
C ASP A 699 15.75 -13.65 40.57
N PHE A 700 16.65 -13.00 39.83
CA PHE A 700 17.98 -12.68 40.33
C PHE A 700 17.92 -11.77 41.56
N GLY A 701 17.15 -10.68 41.52
CA GLY A 701 17.03 -9.73 42.63
C GLY A 701 16.37 -10.31 43.89
N ALA A 702 15.32 -11.12 43.75
CA ALA A 702 14.57 -11.67 44.88
C ALA A 702 15.15 -12.99 45.41
N ASN A 703 15.71 -13.85 44.55
CA ASN A 703 16.03 -15.24 44.89
C ASN A 703 17.54 -15.57 44.89
N ARG A 704 18.34 -14.94 44.01
CA ARG A 704 19.73 -15.33 43.77
C ARG A 704 20.74 -14.38 44.43
N ILE A 705 20.54 -13.08 44.30
CA ILE A 705 21.41 -12.00 44.82
C ILE A 705 21.13 -11.78 46.33
N ALA A 706 22.18 -11.58 47.13
CA ALA A 706 22.07 -11.45 48.59
C ALA A 706 22.12 -9.99 49.11
N THR A 707 22.61 -9.04 48.31
CA THR A 707 22.88 -7.65 48.74
C THR A 707 21.63 -6.86 49.17
N LEU A 708 20.45 -7.21 48.64
CA LEU A 708 19.17 -6.57 49.00
C LEU A 708 18.49 -7.18 50.24
N GLY A 709 19.06 -8.24 50.85
CA GLY A 709 18.46 -8.94 52.00
C GLY A 709 17.21 -9.78 51.70
N ILE A 710 16.43 -9.44 50.66
CA ILE A 710 15.19 -10.12 50.24
C ILE A 710 15.35 -11.64 50.12
N ARG A 711 16.49 -12.12 49.64
CA ARG A 711 16.81 -13.55 49.54
C ARG A 711 16.67 -14.33 50.86
N ASN A 712 16.86 -13.69 52.01
CA ASN A 712 16.71 -14.29 53.33
C ASN A 712 15.24 -14.31 53.82
N HIS A 713 14.36 -13.53 53.19
CA HIS A 713 12.95 -13.38 53.51
C HIS A 713 12.09 -13.65 52.25
N PRO A 714 12.02 -14.91 51.76
CA PRO A 714 11.37 -15.25 50.50
C PRO A 714 9.88 -14.88 50.45
N GLU A 715 9.23 -14.72 51.60
CA GLU A 715 7.86 -14.23 51.70
C GLU A 715 7.71 -12.78 51.20
N ILE A 716 8.71 -11.92 51.40
CA ILE A 716 8.69 -10.54 50.89
C ILE A 716 8.65 -10.55 49.36
N GLY A 717 9.48 -11.37 48.72
CA GLY A 717 9.45 -11.56 47.26
C GLY A 717 8.09 -12.10 46.79
N ARG A 718 7.56 -13.15 47.42
CA ARG A 718 6.22 -13.68 47.09
C ARG A 718 5.14 -12.60 47.17
N THR A 719 5.12 -11.80 48.24
CA THR A 719 4.17 -10.70 48.40
C THR A 719 4.33 -9.64 47.31
N ILE A 720 5.56 -9.23 46.96
CA ILE A 720 5.81 -8.28 45.86
C ILE A 720 5.28 -8.81 44.53
N ALA A 721 5.57 -10.07 44.17
CA ALA A 721 5.08 -10.66 42.92
C ALA A 721 3.55 -10.80 42.88
N VAL A 722 2.90 -11.18 43.99
CA VAL A 722 1.44 -11.31 44.06
C VAL A 722 0.76 -9.94 43.98
N LEU A 723 1.27 -8.92 44.69
CA LEU A 723 0.73 -7.56 44.62
C LEU A 723 0.94 -6.93 43.24
N TYR A 724 2.10 -7.13 42.62
CA TYR A 724 2.37 -6.62 41.27
C TYR A 724 1.51 -7.32 40.20
N LEU A 725 1.31 -8.64 40.31
CA LEU A 725 0.39 -9.36 39.42
C LEU A 725 -1.06 -8.93 39.63
N ALA A 726 -1.50 -8.69 40.87
CA ALA A 726 -2.84 -8.17 41.17
C ALA A 726 -3.06 -6.76 40.60
N PHE A 727 -2.03 -5.90 40.65
CA PHE A 727 -2.05 -4.59 39.99
C PHE A 727 -2.17 -4.73 38.46
N CYS A 728 -1.39 -5.62 37.84
CA CYS A 728 -1.49 -5.88 36.40
C CYS A 728 -2.87 -6.42 35.99
N ILE A 729 -3.49 -7.27 36.83
CA ILE A 729 -4.86 -7.76 36.65
C ILE A 729 -5.88 -6.61 36.74
N ALA A 730 -5.75 -5.70 37.70
CA ALA A 730 -6.64 -4.54 37.82
C ALA A 730 -6.57 -3.66 36.56
N VAL A 731 -5.36 -3.37 36.07
CA VAL A 731 -5.15 -2.61 34.84
C VAL A 731 -5.71 -3.36 33.61
N PHE A 732 -5.55 -4.67 33.53
CA PHE A 732 -6.19 -5.49 32.49
C PHE A 732 -7.72 -5.39 32.54
N THR A 733 -8.34 -5.43 33.73
CA THR A 733 -9.80 -5.30 33.85
C THR A 733 -10.32 -3.91 33.46
N MET A 734 -9.52 -2.85 33.62
CA MET A 734 -9.88 -1.48 33.20
C MET A 734 -9.91 -1.33 31.67
N TYR A 735 -8.95 -1.94 30.95
CA TYR A 735 -8.90 -1.90 29.48
C TYR A 735 -9.62 -3.08 28.80
N ALA A 736 -10.24 -3.98 29.57
CA ALA A 736 -10.98 -5.12 29.05
C ALA A 736 -12.03 -4.76 27.98
N PRO A 737 -12.78 -3.65 28.06
CA PRO A 737 -13.72 -3.27 26.99
C PRO A 737 -13.10 -3.24 25.59
N LEU A 738 -11.90 -2.64 25.44
CA LEU A 738 -11.16 -2.55 24.18
C LEU A 738 -10.59 -3.89 23.67
N ILE A 739 -10.53 -4.93 24.54
CA ILE A 739 -10.00 -6.26 24.21
C ILE A 739 -11.11 -7.21 23.73
N TYR A 740 -12.31 -7.06 24.29
CA TYR A 740 -13.44 -7.99 24.10
C TYR A 740 -14.59 -7.38 23.27
N GLY A 741 -14.56 -6.07 23.01
CA GLY A 741 -15.74 -5.34 22.56
C GLY A 741 -16.87 -5.40 23.60
N ASN A 742 -16.56 -5.22 24.89
CA ASN A 742 -17.59 -5.17 25.95
C ASN A 742 -18.19 -3.76 26.05
N LYS A 743 -19.45 -3.67 26.53
CA LYS A 743 -20.12 -2.43 26.93
C LYS A 743 -19.25 -1.64 27.90
N TRP A 744 -19.21 -0.33 27.71
CA TRP A 744 -18.47 0.64 28.55
C TRP A 744 -19.26 1.95 28.61
N THR A 745 -18.92 2.87 29.52
CA THR A 745 -19.46 4.24 29.47
C THR A 745 -18.44 5.23 28.94
N GLN A 746 -18.91 6.30 28.29
CA GLN A 746 -18.05 7.40 27.83
C GLN A 746 -17.19 7.96 28.99
N ASN A 747 -17.75 8.08 30.19
CA ASN A 747 -17.04 8.63 31.36
C ASN A 747 -15.94 7.69 31.88
N GLU A 748 -16.18 6.38 31.94
CA GLU A 748 -15.15 5.40 32.32
C GLU A 748 -14.06 5.28 31.24
N CYS A 749 -14.41 5.36 29.96
CA CYS A 749 -13.45 5.39 28.87
C CYS A 749 -12.54 6.63 28.96
N LYS A 750 -13.12 7.82 29.17
CA LYS A 750 -12.36 9.07 29.35
C LYS A 750 -11.46 9.02 30.59
N SER A 751 -11.88 8.36 31.68
CA SER A 751 -11.10 8.29 32.92
C SER A 751 -9.84 7.41 32.84
N VAL A 752 -9.73 6.53 31.84
CA VAL A 752 -8.54 5.67 31.63
C VAL A 752 -7.65 6.15 30.47
N LYS A 753 -7.98 7.25 29.79
CA LYS A 753 -7.15 7.83 28.73
C LYS A 753 -5.96 8.58 29.35
N LEU A 754 -4.87 7.86 29.62
CA LEU A 754 -3.67 8.39 30.29
C LEU A 754 -2.87 9.42 29.48
N PHE A 755 -3.04 9.45 28.15
CA PHE A 755 -2.39 10.40 27.25
C PHE A 755 -3.36 10.82 26.15
N GLU A 756 -3.25 12.06 25.69
CA GLU A 756 -4.04 12.60 24.58
C GLU A 756 -3.83 11.78 23.29
N THR A 757 -2.61 11.30 23.06
CA THR A 757 -2.19 10.45 21.93
C THR A 757 -2.77 9.03 21.94
N TRP A 758 -3.57 8.66 22.94
CA TRP A 758 -4.36 7.42 22.94
C TRP A 758 -5.74 7.67 22.34
N ASP A 759 -5.84 7.44 21.05
CA ASP A 759 -6.96 7.79 20.16
C ASP A 759 -7.99 6.66 19.97
N PHE A 760 -8.25 5.88 21.03
CA PHE A 760 -9.52 5.15 21.09
C PHE A 760 -10.66 6.14 21.32
N ASP A 761 -11.80 5.92 20.65
CA ASP A 761 -12.90 6.88 20.68
C ASP A 761 -13.86 6.57 21.82
N CYS A 762 -13.89 7.45 22.81
CA CYS A 762 -14.82 7.34 23.92
C CYS A 762 -16.25 7.77 23.56
N ASN A 763 -16.47 8.48 22.45
CA ASN A 763 -17.78 8.99 22.06
C ASN A 763 -18.67 7.90 21.43
N THR A 764 -18.06 6.85 20.87
CA THR A 764 -18.71 5.61 20.43
C THR A 764 -19.53 4.94 21.56
N PHE A 765 -19.09 5.05 22.82
CA PHE A 765 -19.74 4.42 23.97
C PHE A 765 -20.86 5.28 24.55
N LEU A 766 -21.96 4.65 24.99
CA LEU A 766 -23.10 5.34 25.59
C LEU A 766 -22.75 5.98 26.95
N MET A 767 -23.57 6.95 27.39
CA MET A 767 -23.37 7.67 28.65
C MET A 767 -23.57 6.79 29.91
N ASP A 768 -24.49 5.82 29.85
CA ASP A 768 -24.87 4.96 30.97
C ASP A 768 -25.12 3.51 30.51
N TYR A 769 -24.95 2.55 31.41
CA TYR A 769 -25.13 1.12 31.13
C TYR A 769 -26.59 0.72 30.81
N SER A 770 -27.58 1.49 31.28
CA SER A 770 -29.01 1.21 31.08
C SER A 770 -29.44 1.29 29.61
N HIS A 771 -28.95 2.28 28.84
CA HIS A 771 -29.33 2.46 27.44
C HIS A 771 -28.97 1.24 26.57
N TYR A 772 -27.86 0.55 26.88
CA TYR A 772 -27.49 -0.71 26.22
C TYR A 772 -28.46 -1.88 26.51
N ALA A 773 -29.49 -1.72 27.32
CA ALA A 773 -30.58 -2.69 27.48
C ALA A 773 -31.75 -2.41 26.53
N GLU A 774 -31.90 -1.16 26.08
CA GLU A 774 -33.00 -0.72 25.21
C GLU A 774 -32.72 -1.05 23.75
N ASP A 775 -31.49 -0.82 23.26
CA ASP A 775 -31.03 -1.27 21.93
C ASP A 775 -31.30 -2.76 21.67
N GLY A 776 -31.05 -3.60 22.69
CA GLY A 776 -31.24 -5.05 22.62
C GLY A 776 -32.71 -5.49 22.45
N LEU A 777 -33.68 -4.58 22.65
CA LEU A 777 -35.10 -4.82 22.39
C LEU A 777 -35.51 -4.41 20.97
N ILE A 778 -34.77 -3.49 20.33
CA ILE A 778 -35.06 -3.00 18.98
C ILE A 778 -34.67 -4.06 17.94
N ASP A 779 -33.49 -4.67 18.08
CA ASP A 779 -32.98 -5.65 17.11
C ASP A 779 -33.74 -6.98 17.16
N ALA A 780 -34.17 -7.41 18.35
CA ALA A 780 -34.99 -8.61 18.55
C ALA A 780 -36.35 -8.58 17.79
N GLY A 781 -36.81 -7.40 17.36
CA GLY A 781 -38.02 -7.24 16.56
C GLY A 781 -37.88 -7.59 15.08
N LYS A 782 -36.65 -7.66 14.52
CA LYS A 782 -36.40 -7.77 13.06
C LYS A 782 -36.19 -9.20 12.54
N VAL A 783 -36.81 -10.20 13.16
CA VAL A 783 -36.86 -11.56 12.58
C VAL A 783 -37.79 -11.58 11.35
N GLN A 784 -37.23 -11.27 10.17
CA GLN A 784 -37.94 -11.34 8.89
C GLN A 784 -38.44 -12.77 8.62
N LYS A 785 -39.74 -12.99 8.76
CA LYS A 785 -40.40 -14.19 8.23
C LYS A 785 -40.50 -14.06 6.71
N THR A 786 -39.77 -14.89 5.97
CA THR A 786 -39.88 -15.01 4.51
C THR A 786 -41.33 -15.27 4.05
N PRO A 787 -41.96 -14.38 3.27
CA PRO A 787 -43.19 -14.67 2.57
C PRO A 787 -42.90 -15.56 1.35
N LYS A 788 -43.87 -16.38 0.94
CA LYS A 788 -43.79 -17.15 -0.31
C LYS A 788 -44.28 -16.31 -1.50
N VAL A 789 -43.60 -16.44 -2.63
CA VAL A 789 -44.12 -16.17 -3.99
C VAL A 789 -45.39 -17.04 -4.20
N ALA A 790 -46.49 -16.62 -4.84
CA ALA A 790 -46.85 -15.46 -5.67
C ALA A 790 -48.37 -15.11 -5.44
N PRO A 791 -49.07 -14.32 -6.29
CA PRO A 791 -48.63 -13.33 -7.29
C PRO A 791 -49.22 -11.92 -7.05
N ALA A 792 -48.70 -10.90 -7.72
CA ALA A 792 -49.21 -9.52 -7.61
C ALA A 792 -50.10 -9.11 -8.79
N LYS A 793 -51.21 -8.41 -8.51
CA LYS A 793 -51.95 -7.54 -9.44
C LYS A 793 -52.73 -6.44 -8.72
N ASP A 794 -52.50 -5.21 -9.17
CA ASP A 794 -53.45 -4.11 -9.42
C ASP A 794 -54.32 -3.52 -8.26
N GLU A 795 -53.83 -2.37 -7.75
CA GLU A 795 -54.54 -1.10 -7.45
C GLU A 795 -55.62 -0.92 -6.33
N LYS A 796 -55.26 -0.05 -5.35
CA LYS A 796 -56.05 1.10 -4.80
C LYS A 796 -57.35 0.79 -3.99
N PRO A 797 -58.01 1.75 -3.28
CA PRO A 797 -57.74 3.20 -3.11
C PRO A 797 -57.59 3.64 -1.61
N ALA A 798 -57.86 4.94 -1.33
CA ALA A 798 -57.80 5.61 0.00
C ALA A 798 -59.05 5.31 0.89
N GLN A 799 -59.35 5.93 2.06
CA GLN A 799 -59.08 7.29 2.59
C GLN A 799 -59.51 7.46 4.08
N GLN A 800 -59.21 8.63 4.70
CA GLN A 800 -59.85 9.27 5.89
C GLN A 800 -59.36 8.93 7.33
N VAL A 801 -59.46 9.79 8.37
CA VAL A 801 -59.47 11.29 8.56
C VAL A 801 -59.37 11.61 10.07
N ILE A 802 -58.83 12.78 10.47
CA ILE A 802 -59.18 13.67 11.63
C ILE A 802 -58.08 14.77 11.67
N GLN A 803 -58.30 16.01 11.21
CA GLN A 803 -59.13 17.12 11.72
C GLN A 803 -58.43 18.03 12.75
N GLN A 804 -58.25 19.31 12.36
CA GLN A 804 -58.19 20.49 13.23
C GLN A 804 -58.90 21.65 12.51
N GLU A 805 -59.36 22.66 13.27
CA GLU A 805 -60.35 23.64 12.80
C GLU A 805 -59.78 25.03 12.45
N GLN A 806 -60.63 25.75 11.70
CA GLN A 806 -60.64 27.18 11.41
C GLN A 806 -60.72 28.04 12.71
N LYS A 807 -60.56 29.37 12.79
CA LYS A 807 -60.42 30.51 11.86
C LYS A 807 -59.75 31.68 12.68
N GLU A 808 -59.63 32.97 12.33
CA GLU A 808 -60.19 33.84 11.28
C GLU A 808 -59.25 35.04 10.96
N ASP A 809 -59.24 35.45 9.68
CA ASP A 809 -59.22 36.81 9.05
C ASP A 809 -58.99 38.12 9.86
N GLU A 810 -58.74 39.30 9.26
CA GLU A 810 -58.89 39.76 7.85
C GLU A 810 -57.88 40.89 7.51
N GLY A 811 -57.64 41.22 6.22
CA GLY A 811 -57.09 42.57 5.88
C GLY A 811 -56.13 42.80 4.70
N LYS A 812 -56.33 42.14 3.54
CA LYS A 812 -56.14 42.59 2.12
C LYS A 812 -55.25 43.85 1.85
N VAL A 813 -54.40 43.91 0.82
CA VAL A 813 -54.72 43.76 -0.64
C VAL A 813 -53.47 43.34 -1.47
N THR A 814 -53.67 42.44 -2.44
CA THR A 814 -52.74 41.98 -3.52
C THR A 814 -52.93 42.79 -4.83
N PRO A 815 -52.07 42.75 -5.91
CA PRO A 815 -51.43 41.52 -6.43
C PRO A 815 -50.05 41.56 -7.16
N GLN A 816 -49.42 40.37 -7.17
CA GLN A 816 -48.59 39.74 -8.23
C GLN A 816 -47.14 40.23 -8.52
N PRO A 817 -46.27 39.33 -9.07
CA PRO A 817 -44.81 39.46 -8.97
C PRO A 817 -44.05 39.52 -10.31
N SER A 818 -42.74 39.83 -10.24
CA SER A 818 -41.76 39.48 -11.26
C SER A 818 -41.30 38.03 -11.13
N LEU A 819 -41.08 37.34 -12.25
CA LEU A 819 -40.82 35.90 -12.32
C LEU A 819 -39.34 35.55 -12.14
N GLU A 820 -39.05 34.53 -11.32
CA GLU A 820 -37.84 33.72 -11.42
C GLU A 820 -38.18 32.49 -12.28
N GLN A 821 -37.50 32.31 -13.41
CA GLN A 821 -37.90 31.32 -14.41
C GLN A 821 -37.47 29.90 -14.05
N LYS A 822 -38.40 28.95 -14.22
CA LYS A 822 -38.24 27.56 -13.77
C LYS A 822 -37.92 26.64 -14.95
N ILE A 823 -36.77 25.96 -14.91
CA ILE A 823 -36.34 25.06 -16.00
C ILE A 823 -37.23 23.80 -16.00
N ILE A 824 -37.90 23.53 -17.12
CA ILE A 824 -38.90 22.47 -17.27
C ILE A 824 -38.62 21.61 -18.52
N GLY A 825 -38.11 20.39 -18.31
CA GLY A 825 -38.14 19.32 -19.30
C GLY A 825 -36.96 19.24 -20.29
N ARG A 826 -36.95 18.16 -21.08
CA ARG A 826 -35.92 17.83 -22.08
C ARG A 826 -36.57 17.12 -23.26
N GLU A 827 -36.99 17.88 -24.28
CA GLU A 827 -37.55 17.30 -25.51
C GLU A 827 -36.46 16.89 -26.52
N GLN A 828 -36.77 15.86 -27.32
CA GLN A 828 -36.00 15.48 -28.50
C GLN A 828 -36.84 15.76 -29.75
N LYS A 829 -36.40 16.72 -30.57
CA LYS A 829 -37.02 17.03 -31.87
C LYS A 829 -36.03 16.82 -33.00
N VAL A 830 -36.45 16.12 -34.05
CA VAL A 830 -35.67 15.99 -35.29
C VAL A 830 -35.93 17.23 -36.15
N GLU A 831 -34.94 18.10 -36.27
CA GLU A 831 -34.98 19.23 -37.21
C GLU A 831 -34.36 18.80 -38.55
N TYR A 832 -35.16 18.75 -39.61
CA TYR A 832 -34.65 18.57 -40.97
C TYR A 832 -33.96 19.86 -41.42
N ARG A 833 -32.66 19.79 -41.70
CA ARG A 833 -31.87 20.94 -42.16
C ARG A 833 -31.32 20.73 -43.57
N ASP A 834 -31.27 21.81 -44.33
CA ASP A 834 -30.73 21.82 -45.70
C ASP A 834 -29.20 21.70 -45.71
N GLU A 835 -28.62 21.70 -46.91
CA GLU A 835 -27.18 21.58 -47.12
C GLU A 835 -26.35 22.76 -46.59
N ASN A 836 -27.00 23.84 -46.13
CA ASN A 836 -26.43 25.09 -45.62
C ASN A 836 -26.76 25.33 -44.13
N GLY A 837 -27.57 24.48 -43.50
CA GLY A 837 -27.95 24.54 -42.08
C GLY A 837 -29.31 25.19 -41.78
N ASN A 838 -30.07 25.62 -42.80
CA ASN A 838 -31.42 26.18 -42.64
C ASN A 838 -32.42 25.07 -42.27
N ILE A 839 -33.38 25.36 -41.39
CA ILE A 839 -34.45 24.41 -41.02
C ILE A 839 -35.54 24.41 -42.11
N LEU A 840 -35.94 23.22 -42.58
CA LEU A 840 -37.03 23.01 -43.52
C LEU A 840 -38.34 22.66 -42.79
N ASP A 841 -39.49 23.00 -43.38
CA ASP A 841 -40.79 22.55 -42.90
C ASP A 841 -41.19 21.18 -43.51
N ASP A 842 -42.20 20.54 -42.91
CA ASP A 842 -42.62 19.18 -43.29
C ASP A 842 -43.25 19.09 -44.70
N GLU A 843 -43.82 20.17 -45.24
CA GLU A 843 -44.35 20.22 -46.62
C GLU A 843 -43.21 20.36 -47.64
N GLN A 844 -42.16 21.13 -47.31
CA GLN A 844 -40.93 21.22 -48.09
C GLN A 844 -40.18 19.88 -48.08
N VAL A 845 -40.06 19.21 -46.94
CA VAL A 845 -39.46 17.86 -46.86
C VAL A 845 -40.25 16.85 -47.69
N SER A 846 -41.58 16.89 -47.63
CA SER A 846 -42.46 16.00 -48.40
C SER A 846 -42.40 16.23 -49.91
N SER A 847 -42.40 17.49 -50.36
CA SER A 847 -42.29 17.84 -51.79
C SER A 847 -40.91 17.55 -52.38
N LEU A 848 -39.83 17.82 -51.64
CA LEU A 848 -38.46 17.46 -52.06
C LEU A 848 -38.27 15.93 -52.13
N ALA A 849 -38.93 15.16 -51.25
CA ALA A 849 -38.96 13.70 -51.34
C ALA A 849 -39.72 13.22 -52.59
N ALA A 850 -40.83 13.85 -52.96
CA ALA A 850 -41.59 13.53 -54.17
C ALA A 850 -40.80 13.80 -55.47
N GLU A 851 -39.89 14.77 -55.50
CA GLU A 851 -38.97 15.00 -56.62
C GLU A 851 -37.79 14.00 -56.69
N GLY A 852 -37.63 13.10 -55.72
CA GLY A 852 -36.62 12.04 -55.75
C GLY A 852 -35.16 12.52 -55.65
N LYS A 853 -34.92 13.71 -55.10
CA LYS A 853 -33.58 14.35 -55.08
C LYS A 853 -32.85 14.33 -53.72
N VAL A 854 -33.50 13.88 -52.65
CA VAL A 854 -32.98 13.92 -51.27
C VAL A 854 -32.33 12.60 -50.85
N THR A 855 -31.20 12.68 -50.14
CA THR A 855 -30.61 11.56 -49.39
C THR A 855 -30.30 12.01 -47.97
N PHE A 856 -31.00 11.45 -46.98
CA PHE A 856 -30.84 11.83 -45.58
C PHE A 856 -29.53 11.27 -44.99
N LYS A 857 -28.79 12.11 -44.25
CA LYS A 857 -27.72 11.68 -43.32
C LYS A 857 -28.06 12.19 -41.92
N THR A 858 -28.44 11.31 -41.01
CA THR A 858 -28.71 11.67 -39.61
C THR A 858 -27.40 11.93 -38.87
N LYS A 859 -27.08 13.19 -38.60
CA LYS A 859 -26.04 13.56 -37.62
C LYS A 859 -26.71 13.67 -36.25
N TYR A 860 -26.40 12.75 -35.34
CA TYR A 860 -26.82 12.87 -33.95
C TYR A 860 -25.91 13.88 -33.24
N GLU A 861 -26.46 15.04 -32.91
CA GLU A 861 -25.75 16.13 -32.24
C GLU A 861 -26.51 16.55 -30.98
N THR A 862 -26.06 16.05 -29.83
CA THR A 862 -26.70 16.31 -28.54
C THR A 862 -26.31 17.70 -28.02
N ARG A 863 -27.06 18.73 -28.43
CA ARG A 863 -26.87 20.11 -27.93
C ARG A 863 -27.92 20.45 -26.87
N THR A 864 -27.47 20.89 -25.70
CA THR A 864 -28.36 21.44 -24.66
C THR A 864 -28.82 22.84 -25.09
N ARG A 865 -30.14 23.04 -25.19
CA ARG A 865 -30.77 24.36 -25.33
C ARG A 865 -31.15 24.88 -23.95
N LEU A 866 -30.74 26.11 -23.62
CA LEU A 866 -31.37 26.91 -22.56
C LEU A 866 -32.48 27.72 -23.20
N VAL A 867 -33.67 27.66 -22.61
CA VAL A 867 -34.91 28.20 -23.20
C VAL A 867 -35.70 28.92 -22.10
N ASP A 868 -36.25 30.09 -22.43
CA ASP A 868 -37.15 30.83 -21.53
C ASP A 868 -38.57 30.22 -21.47
N GLU A 869 -39.41 30.70 -20.54
CA GLU A 869 -40.81 30.26 -20.39
C GLU A 869 -41.70 30.59 -21.61
N ALA A 870 -41.17 31.31 -22.63
CA ALA A 870 -41.85 31.63 -23.88
C ALA A 870 -41.34 30.79 -25.08
N GLY A 871 -40.39 29.88 -24.87
CA GLY A 871 -39.88 28.98 -25.90
C GLY A 871 -38.73 29.54 -26.76
N LYS A 872 -38.02 30.59 -26.31
CA LYS A 872 -36.87 31.16 -27.03
C LYS A 872 -35.52 30.77 -26.44
N GLU A 873 -34.54 30.58 -27.32
CA GLU A 873 -33.13 30.40 -26.96
C GLU A 873 -32.48 31.70 -26.46
N VAL A 874 -31.57 31.56 -25.51
CA VAL A 874 -30.57 32.57 -25.14
C VAL A 874 -29.18 32.10 -25.61
N TYR A 875 -28.36 33.03 -26.10
CA TYR A 875 -27.00 32.78 -26.61
C TYR A 875 -26.00 33.74 -25.93
N ASP A 876 -24.85 33.22 -25.48
CA ASP A 876 -23.69 34.03 -25.10
C ASP A 876 -22.80 34.35 -26.32
N GLU A 877 -22.20 35.53 -26.35
CA GLU A 877 -21.32 36.01 -27.42
C GLU A 877 -19.83 35.96 -27.03
N ILE A 878 -18.98 35.41 -27.90
CA ILE A 878 -17.51 35.48 -27.79
C ILE A 878 -16.89 35.91 -29.14
N ALA A 879 -15.77 36.63 -29.05
CA ALA A 879 -15.16 37.46 -30.10
C ALA A 879 -14.26 36.68 -31.12
N PRO A 880 -13.80 37.31 -32.23
CA PRO A 880 -13.25 36.60 -33.40
C PRO A 880 -11.71 36.41 -33.41
N GLN A 881 -11.24 35.55 -34.33
CA GLN A 881 -9.82 35.27 -34.59
C GLN A 881 -9.07 36.40 -35.34
N HIS A 882 -7.74 36.41 -35.21
CA HIS A 882 -6.80 37.29 -35.94
C HIS A 882 -5.85 36.45 -36.82
N PRO A 883 -5.48 36.91 -38.03
CA PRO A 883 -4.45 36.25 -38.86
C PRO A 883 -3.03 36.57 -38.38
N ASP A 884 -2.06 35.73 -38.74
CA ASP A 884 -0.94 36.10 -39.63
C ASP A 884 -0.10 34.86 -39.98
N VAL A 885 0.45 34.85 -41.21
CA VAL A 885 1.30 33.79 -41.78
C VAL A 885 2.38 34.47 -42.64
N GLU A 886 3.58 33.87 -42.69
CA GLU A 886 4.81 34.34 -43.37
C GLU A 886 5.56 35.52 -42.70
N GLY A 887 6.82 35.26 -42.32
CA GLY A 887 7.72 36.28 -41.74
C GLY A 887 8.92 35.69 -40.99
N GLN A 888 9.92 35.16 -41.70
CA GLN A 888 11.14 34.63 -41.08
C GLN A 888 12.16 35.76 -40.81
N ASN A 889 12.74 35.81 -39.60
CA ASN A 889 13.55 36.94 -39.13
C ASN A 889 14.90 37.06 -39.89
N PRO A 890 15.34 38.25 -40.37
CA PRO A 890 16.57 38.37 -41.17
C PRO A 890 17.90 38.02 -40.46
N ASP A 891 17.94 38.02 -39.14
CA ASP A 891 19.20 37.98 -38.37
C ASP A 891 19.88 36.60 -38.29
N THR A 892 19.17 35.50 -38.54
CA THR A 892 19.69 34.12 -38.38
C THR A 892 20.43 33.59 -39.63
N LYS A 893 20.91 34.47 -40.50
CA LYS A 893 21.41 34.13 -41.84
C LYS A 893 22.82 33.53 -41.86
N GLY A 894 22.93 32.23 -41.55
CA GLY A 894 24.10 31.40 -41.89
C GLY A 894 24.84 30.73 -40.73
N VAL A 895 24.19 30.54 -39.57
CA VAL A 895 24.75 29.80 -38.42
C VAL A 895 24.23 28.35 -38.42
N PRO A 896 25.03 27.33 -38.07
CA PRO A 896 24.54 25.94 -37.97
C PRO A 896 23.44 25.78 -36.91
N GLU A 897 22.44 24.94 -37.18
CA GLU A 897 21.22 24.81 -36.35
C GLU A 897 21.47 24.62 -34.85
N ASP A 898 22.41 23.75 -34.47
CA ASP A 898 22.67 23.47 -33.04
C ASP A 898 23.23 24.69 -32.30
N GLN A 899 23.96 25.57 -33.00
CA GLN A 899 24.42 26.84 -32.46
C GLN A 899 23.35 27.94 -32.56
N ALA A 900 22.51 27.91 -33.59
CA ALA A 900 21.37 28.82 -33.73
C ALA A 900 20.36 28.63 -32.58
N ARG A 901 19.99 27.39 -32.25
CA ARG A 901 19.03 27.08 -31.16
C ARG A 901 19.56 27.45 -29.78
N VAL A 902 20.86 27.24 -29.52
CA VAL A 902 21.50 27.68 -28.26
C VAL A 902 21.60 29.21 -28.20
N ALA A 903 21.86 29.88 -29.32
CA ALA A 903 21.82 31.33 -29.41
C ALA A 903 20.40 31.87 -29.14
N GLU A 904 19.37 31.38 -29.85
CA GLU A 904 17.96 31.74 -29.64
C GLU A 904 17.52 31.53 -28.19
N PHE A 905 17.82 30.39 -27.58
CA PHE A 905 17.50 30.13 -26.17
C PHE A 905 18.19 31.13 -25.24
N SER A 906 19.46 31.48 -25.50
CA SER A 906 20.19 32.46 -24.69
C SER A 906 19.68 33.90 -24.87
N VAL A 907 19.26 34.27 -26.08
CA VAL A 907 18.70 35.58 -26.42
C VAL A 907 17.31 35.73 -25.82
N LEU A 908 16.42 34.76 -26.02
CA LEU A 908 15.06 34.78 -25.49
C LEU A 908 15.03 34.76 -23.94
N LEU A 909 16.00 34.07 -23.31
CA LEU A 909 16.24 34.15 -21.86
C LEU A 909 16.69 35.56 -21.42
N GLN A 910 17.58 36.21 -22.17
CA GLN A 910 17.99 37.60 -21.90
C GLN A 910 16.84 38.58 -22.13
N GLU A 911 16.00 38.39 -23.15
CA GLU A 911 14.83 39.23 -23.42
C GLU A 911 13.78 39.14 -22.30
N LEU A 912 13.49 37.93 -21.79
CA LEU A 912 12.59 37.74 -20.64
C LEU A 912 13.11 38.46 -19.39
N LEU A 913 14.41 38.36 -19.09
CA LEU A 913 15.01 39.06 -17.95
C LEU A 913 15.10 40.58 -18.18
N ALA A 914 15.34 41.03 -19.41
CA ALA A 914 15.37 42.46 -19.77
C ALA A 914 13.96 43.08 -19.65
N TRP A 915 12.92 42.41 -20.15
CA TRP A 915 11.53 42.81 -19.95
C TRP A 915 11.17 42.87 -18.46
N LEU A 916 11.48 41.81 -17.69
CA LEU A 916 11.14 41.75 -16.27
C LEU A 916 11.83 42.87 -15.48
N ASN A 917 13.10 43.14 -15.75
CA ASN A 917 13.83 44.24 -15.13
C ASN A 917 13.37 45.63 -15.59
N SER A 918 12.94 45.77 -16.85
CA SER A 918 12.41 47.04 -17.39
C SER A 918 11.03 47.36 -16.80
N LEU A 919 10.12 46.38 -16.77
CA LEU A 919 8.78 46.51 -16.20
C LEU A 919 8.82 46.74 -14.68
N LEU A 920 9.65 45.98 -13.97
CA LEU A 920 9.68 46.02 -12.50
C LEU A 920 10.75 46.95 -11.92
N GLN A 921 11.67 47.49 -12.72
CA GLN A 921 12.83 48.26 -12.23
C GLN A 921 13.60 47.49 -11.14
N LEU A 922 14.01 46.26 -11.50
CA LEU A 922 14.79 45.33 -10.66
C LEU A 922 16.14 45.02 -11.30
N ASN A 923 16.97 44.23 -10.62
CA ASN A 923 18.27 43.74 -11.11
C ASN A 923 18.36 42.22 -10.98
N ILE A 924 17.40 41.53 -11.61
CA ILE A 924 17.36 40.07 -11.72
C ILE A 924 18.31 39.64 -12.84
N THR A 925 19.37 38.93 -12.48
CA THR A 925 20.41 38.43 -13.41
C THR A 925 20.24 36.95 -13.75
N LYS A 926 19.36 36.26 -13.03
CA LYS A 926 19.07 34.82 -13.16
C LYS A 926 17.60 34.54 -12.87
N VAL A 927 17.01 33.63 -13.65
CA VAL A 927 15.58 33.24 -13.52
C VAL A 927 15.30 32.54 -12.20
N GLU A 928 16.29 31.85 -11.61
CA GLU A 928 16.22 31.26 -10.28
C GLU A 928 15.82 32.27 -9.18
N GLN A 929 16.14 33.56 -9.34
CA GLN A 929 15.78 34.61 -8.39
C GLN A 929 14.26 34.92 -8.37
N CYS A 930 13.53 34.55 -9.43
CA CYS A 930 12.07 34.64 -9.47
C CYS A 930 11.39 33.62 -8.52
N GLY A 931 12.11 32.56 -8.11
CA GLY A 931 11.66 31.57 -7.12
C GLY A 931 11.41 32.15 -5.71
N THR A 932 11.72 33.42 -5.50
CA THR A 932 11.27 34.20 -4.33
C THR A 932 9.79 34.56 -4.35
N GLY A 933 9.09 34.40 -5.48
CA GLY A 933 7.68 34.75 -5.69
C GLY A 933 7.41 36.24 -5.90
N ALA A 934 8.21 37.13 -5.30
CA ALA A 934 7.96 38.57 -5.27
C ALA A 934 7.90 39.24 -6.65
N ALA A 935 8.72 38.78 -7.60
CA ALA A 935 8.71 39.28 -8.97
C ALA A 935 7.38 38.95 -9.68
N TYR A 936 6.89 37.71 -9.56
CA TYR A 936 5.62 37.30 -10.16
C TYR A 936 4.45 38.09 -9.57
N CYS A 937 4.37 38.23 -8.25
CA CYS A 937 3.35 39.05 -7.59
C CYS A 937 3.28 40.46 -8.19
N GLN A 938 4.43 41.05 -8.53
CA GLN A 938 4.46 42.40 -9.08
C GLN A 938 4.16 42.48 -10.59
N VAL A 939 4.44 41.44 -11.39
CA VAL A 939 3.94 41.41 -12.77
C VAL A 939 2.40 41.40 -12.77
N PHE A 940 1.79 40.56 -11.94
CA PHE A 940 0.32 40.52 -11.82
C PHE A 940 -0.25 41.81 -11.18
N ASP A 941 0.49 42.48 -10.29
CA ASP A 941 0.15 43.83 -9.82
C ASP A 941 0.10 44.87 -10.95
N SER A 942 0.94 44.74 -11.97
CA SER A 942 0.88 45.62 -13.14
C SER A 942 -0.31 45.35 -14.07
N ILE A 943 -0.93 44.16 -13.99
CA ILE A 943 -2.15 43.85 -14.76
C ILE A 943 -3.38 44.40 -14.02
N TYR A 944 -3.54 44.06 -12.75
CA TYR A 944 -4.79 44.27 -12.00
C TYR A 944 -4.78 45.40 -10.97
N MET A 945 -3.60 45.85 -10.52
CA MET A 945 -3.40 46.92 -9.51
C MET A 945 -4.06 46.68 -8.13
N ASP A 946 -4.59 45.48 -7.87
CA ASP A 946 -5.29 45.07 -6.65
C ASP A 946 -4.53 44.04 -5.80
N VAL A 947 -3.28 43.74 -6.19
CA VAL A 947 -2.39 42.84 -5.45
C VAL A 947 -1.93 43.54 -4.16
N PRO A 948 -2.00 42.89 -2.97
CA PRO A 948 -1.62 43.50 -1.70
C PRO A 948 -0.09 43.58 -1.57
N MET A 949 0.54 44.48 -2.31
CA MET A 949 2.01 44.64 -2.40
C MET A 949 2.70 44.90 -1.06
N SER A 950 1.97 45.41 -0.06
CA SER A 950 2.46 45.54 1.33
C SER A 950 2.71 44.20 2.04
N ARG A 951 2.12 43.10 1.57
CA ARG A 951 2.37 41.73 2.05
C ARG A 951 3.50 41.03 1.28
N VAL A 952 3.94 41.57 0.15
CA VAL A 952 4.95 40.97 -0.74
C VAL A 952 6.35 41.38 -0.28
N LYS A 953 7.17 40.39 0.11
CA LYS A 953 8.51 40.59 0.65
C LYS A 953 9.56 40.37 -0.45
N PHE A 954 10.27 41.43 -0.84
CA PHE A 954 11.30 41.37 -1.90
C PHE A 954 12.68 40.93 -1.40
N ASN A 955 13.07 41.32 -0.18
CA ASN A 955 14.37 41.02 0.41
C ASN A 955 14.24 39.82 1.35
N VAL A 956 14.10 38.63 0.78
CA VAL A 956 13.93 37.36 1.51
C VAL A 956 14.93 36.31 1.00
N ASN A 957 15.36 35.44 1.90
CA ASN A 957 16.36 34.39 1.65
C ASN A 957 15.97 33.02 2.25
N THR A 958 14.71 32.83 2.65
CA THR A 958 14.20 31.60 3.26
C THR A 958 12.97 31.07 2.50
N GLU A 959 12.95 29.76 2.27
CA GLU A 959 11.90 29.01 1.57
C GLU A 959 10.50 29.29 2.14
N TYR A 960 10.36 29.30 3.47
CA TYR A 960 9.10 29.67 4.15
C TYR A 960 8.60 31.08 3.78
N ALA A 961 9.49 32.06 3.59
CA ALA A 961 9.10 33.41 3.19
C ALA A 961 8.73 33.51 1.70
N TYR A 962 9.28 32.65 0.85
CA TYR A 962 8.87 32.57 -0.56
C TYR A 962 7.45 32.01 -0.68
N ILE A 963 7.10 30.99 0.12
CA ILE A 963 5.74 30.43 0.20
C ILE A 963 4.72 31.53 0.58
N GLN A 964 5.08 32.47 1.46
CA GLN A 964 4.20 33.61 1.79
C GLN A 964 3.93 34.51 0.57
N ASN A 965 4.93 34.78 -0.28
CA ASN A 965 4.72 35.51 -1.54
C ASN A 965 3.85 34.71 -2.51
N PHE A 966 4.09 33.40 -2.68
CA PHE A 966 3.28 32.57 -3.57
C PHE A 966 1.83 32.39 -3.11
N LYS A 967 1.54 32.38 -1.80
CA LYS A 967 0.16 32.44 -1.29
C LYS A 967 -0.54 33.74 -1.67
N VAL A 968 0.17 34.88 -1.72
CA VAL A 968 -0.39 36.13 -2.29
C VAL A 968 -0.69 35.97 -3.78
N LEU A 969 0.20 35.33 -4.55
CA LEU A 969 -0.02 35.09 -5.98
C LEU A 969 -1.21 34.15 -6.25
N GLN A 970 -1.33 33.05 -5.52
CA GLN A 970 -2.46 32.11 -5.61
C GLN A 970 -3.80 32.83 -5.37
N ASN A 971 -3.89 33.66 -4.33
CA ASN A 971 -5.11 34.42 -4.04
C ASN A 971 -5.49 35.41 -5.15
N VAL A 972 -4.51 35.95 -5.89
CA VAL A 972 -4.75 36.81 -7.07
C VAL A 972 -5.27 35.99 -8.25
N PHE A 973 -4.72 34.79 -8.47
CA PHE A 973 -5.19 33.86 -9.51
C PHE A 973 -6.63 33.40 -9.25
N THR A 974 -6.96 33.01 -8.01
CA THR A 974 -8.32 32.62 -7.62
C THR A 974 -9.31 33.79 -7.75
N ARG A 975 -8.92 35.01 -7.36
CA ARG A 975 -9.77 36.20 -7.46
C ARG A 975 -10.13 36.56 -8.91
N HIS A 976 -9.17 36.46 -9.82
CA HIS A 976 -9.32 36.85 -11.23
C HIS A 976 -9.62 35.68 -12.18
N GLY A 977 -9.99 34.51 -11.65
CA GLY A 977 -10.41 33.35 -12.46
C GLY A 977 -9.31 32.79 -13.37
N ILE A 978 -8.06 32.76 -12.90
CA ILE A 978 -6.92 32.30 -13.71
C ILE A 978 -6.76 30.77 -13.56
N ASP A 979 -7.26 30.02 -14.54
CA ASP A 979 -7.34 28.54 -14.54
C ASP A 979 -6.00 27.79 -14.31
N ARG A 980 -4.85 28.46 -14.48
CA ARG A 980 -3.53 27.83 -14.32
C ARG A 980 -3.10 27.79 -12.85
N MET A 981 -3.08 26.60 -12.25
CA MET A 981 -2.50 26.39 -10.92
C MET A 981 -1.04 26.90 -10.81
N VAL A 982 -0.72 27.57 -9.71
CA VAL A 982 0.65 28.03 -9.37
C VAL A 982 1.42 26.87 -8.69
N PRO A 983 2.50 26.32 -9.29
CA PRO A 983 3.21 25.15 -8.74
C PRO A 983 4.22 25.56 -7.65
N VAL A 984 3.70 26.01 -6.51
CA VAL A 984 4.49 26.61 -5.40
C VAL A 984 5.68 25.76 -4.99
N GLU A 985 5.47 24.46 -4.75
CA GLU A 985 6.53 23.55 -4.29
C GLU A 985 7.71 23.41 -5.26
N SER A 986 7.52 23.65 -6.55
CA SER A 986 8.60 23.57 -7.55
C SER A 986 9.30 24.92 -7.70
N LEU A 987 8.53 26.01 -7.75
CA LEU A 987 9.05 27.37 -7.92
C LEU A 987 9.91 27.82 -6.73
N VAL A 988 9.43 27.55 -5.50
CA VAL A 988 10.10 27.91 -4.24
C VAL A 988 11.48 27.26 -4.09
N LYS A 989 11.68 26.06 -4.67
CA LYS A 989 12.98 25.38 -4.73
C LYS A 989 13.98 26.08 -5.68
N CYS A 990 13.62 27.23 -6.26
CA CYS A 990 14.45 28.13 -7.07
C CYS A 990 15.14 27.45 -8.26
N LYS A 991 14.57 26.35 -8.77
CA LYS A 991 15.08 25.65 -9.96
C LYS A 991 14.89 26.50 -11.20
N MET A 992 15.92 26.52 -12.06
CA MET A 992 15.95 27.30 -13.30
C MET A 992 14.80 26.94 -14.25
N GLN A 993 14.58 25.64 -14.50
CA GLN A 993 13.58 25.18 -15.49
C GLN A 993 12.15 25.52 -15.05
N ASP A 994 11.80 25.19 -13.80
CA ASP A 994 10.47 25.40 -13.22
C ASP A 994 10.11 26.89 -13.21
N ASN A 995 11.07 27.77 -12.87
CA ASN A 995 10.88 29.22 -12.90
C ASN A 995 10.91 29.82 -14.32
N LEU A 996 11.59 29.18 -15.29
CA LEU A 996 11.61 29.62 -16.69
C LEU A 996 10.26 29.41 -17.37
N ASP A 997 9.66 28.23 -17.26
CA ASP A 997 8.31 27.97 -17.79
C ASP A 997 7.28 28.92 -17.15
N PHE A 998 7.31 29.09 -15.82
CA PHE A 998 6.37 29.98 -15.15
C PHE A 998 6.61 31.47 -15.48
N LEU A 999 7.85 31.88 -15.78
CA LEU A 999 8.16 33.23 -16.29
C LEU A 999 7.71 33.41 -17.74
N GLN A 1000 7.85 32.40 -18.61
CA GLN A 1000 7.34 32.40 -19.98
C GLN A 1000 5.81 32.48 -20.00
N PHE A 1001 5.13 31.73 -19.15
CA PHE A 1001 3.69 31.87 -18.92
C PHE A 1001 3.33 33.28 -18.43
N THR A 1002 4.03 33.79 -17.41
CA THR A 1002 3.78 35.11 -16.84
C THR A 1002 3.95 36.22 -17.89
N LYS A 1003 4.95 36.11 -18.78
CA LYS A 1003 5.14 37.02 -19.92
C LYS A 1003 3.95 36.95 -20.89
N ARG A 1004 3.59 35.75 -21.36
CA ARG A 1004 2.48 35.55 -22.30
C ARG A 1004 1.15 36.02 -21.74
N TYR A 1005 0.91 35.80 -20.44
CA TYR A 1005 -0.27 36.29 -19.76
C TYR A 1005 -0.28 37.82 -19.67
N TRP A 1006 0.86 38.43 -19.31
CA TRP A 1006 0.99 39.89 -19.31
C TRP A 1006 0.77 40.50 -20.69
N ASP A 1007 1.36 39.93 -21.75
CA ASP A 1007 1.16 40.39 -23.13
C ASP A 1007 -0.30 40.32 -23.60
N GLN A 1008 -1.07 39.36 -23.08
CA GLN A 1008 -2.47 39.15 -23.45
C GLN A 1008 -3.46 39.98 -22.62
N TYR A 1009 -3.14 40.29 -21.36
CA TYR A 1009 -4.09 40.87 -20.40
C TYR A 1009 -3.69 42.23 -19.80
N PHE A 1010 -2.46 42.72 -19.99
CA PHE A 1010 -2.04 44.03 -19.48
C PHE A 1010 -2.80 45.19 -20.17
N PRO A 1011 -3.58 46.00 -19.43
CA PRO A 1011 -4.50 46.96 -20.05
C PRO A 1011 -3.83 48.29 -20.50
N GLY A 1012 -2.50 48.32 -20.66
CA GLY A 1012 -1.79 49.44 -21.31
C GLY A 1012 -1.69 50.74 -20.51
N HIS A 1013 -1.77 50.70 -19.18
CA HIS A 1013 -1.69 51.88 -18.31
C HIS A 1013 -0.26 52.16 -17.82
N ASP A 1014 0.02 53.39 -17.39
CA ASP A 1014 1.33 53.75 -16.79
C ASP A 1014 1.52 53.05 -15.42
N TYR A 1015 2.46 52.11 -15.34
CA TYR A 1015 2.77 51.34 -14.12
C TYR A 1015 4.12 51.75 -13.49
N ASP A 1016 4.09 52.38 -12.31
CA ASP A 1016 5.30 52.70 -11.54
C ASP A 1016 5.61 51.60 -10.50
N ALA A 1017 6.45 50.65 -10.90
CA ALA A 1017 6.88 49.54 -10.06
C ALA A 1017 7.63 49.96 -8.79
N VAL A 1018 8.29 51.12 -8.77
CA VAL A 1018 8.98 51.62 -7.58
C VAL A 1018 7.98 52.28 -6.63
N ALA A 1019 7.01 53.04 -7.12
CA ALA A 1019 5.93 53.59 -6.30
C ALA A 1019 5.06 52.48 -5.68
N ARG A 1020 4.71 51.42 -6.43
CA ARG A 1020 3.95 50.28 -5.89
C ARG A 1020 4.70 49.54 -4.77
N ARG A 1021 6.03 49.42 -4.85
CA ARG A 1021 6.86 48.93 -3.73
C ARG A 1021 6.97 49.96 -2.58
N LYS A 1022 7.05 51.25 -2.88
CA LYS A 1022 7.13 52.36 -1.90
C LYS A 1022 5.78 52.79 -1.29
N ASN A 1023 4.70 52.05 -1.56
CA ASN A 1023 3.44 52.13 -0.81
C ASN A 1023 3.37 51.13 0.37
N ALA A 1024 4.43 50.34 0.61
CA ALA A 1024 4.85 50.08 1.98
C ALA A 1024 5.33 51.41 2.60
N PRO A 1025 5.02 51.73 3.89
CA PRO A 1025 5.05 53.09 4.42
C PRO A 1025 6.37 53.83 4.16
N ALA A 1026 6.28 54.94 3.42
CA ALA A 1026 7.42 55.57 2.79
C ALA A 1026 8.34 56.34 3.75
N SER A 1027 9.65 56.10 3.63
CA SER A 1027 10.70 57.05 4.00
C SER A 1027 11.40 57.59 2.74
N ALA A 1028 11.09 58.86 2.40
CA ALA A 1028 11.74 59.71 1.41
C ALA A 1028 11.69 59.35 -0.11
N ALA A 1029 11.59 60.40 -0.93
CA ALA A 1029 11.62 60.44 -2.40
C ALA A 1029 13.02 60.93 -2.91
N PRO A 1030 13.33 61.18 -4.21
CA PRO A 1030 12.51 61.42 -5.43
C PRO A 1030 12.85 60.46 -6.60
N ALA A 1031 12.76 60.84 -7.89
CA ALA A 1031 11.56 60.99 -8.73
C ALA A 1031 11.93 61.24 -10.24
N ALA A 1032 10.92 61.37 -11.12
CA ALA A 1032 10.93 61.75 -12.56
C ALA A 1032 11.36 60.68 -13.61
N GLY A 1033 10.75 60.58 -14.81
CA GLY A 1033 9.46 61.16 -15.28
C GLY A 1033 9.28 61.34 -16.83
N GLY A 1034 8.10 61.00 -17.39
CA GLY A 1034 7.64 61.27 -18.79
C GLY A 1034 7.10 60.01 -19.51
N ARG A 1035 5.86 59.90 -20.06
CA ARG A 1035 5.13 60.64 -21.17
C ARG A 1035 5.60 60.26 -22.60
N VAL A 1036 4.78 60.01 -23.66
CA VAL A 1036 3.31 60.15 -23.92
C VAL A 1036 2.77 59.32 -25.15
N SER A 1037 1.50 58.86 -25.07
CA SER A 1037 0.38 58.76 -26.06
C SER A 1037 0.47 58.23 -27.52
N ALA A 1038 -0.23 57.10 -27.78
CA ALA A 1038 -1.40 56.85 -28.70
C ALA A 1038 -1.54 57.37 -30.17
N GLY A 1039 -2.13 56.53 -31.04
CA GLY A 1039 -2.70 56.81 -32.39
C GLY A 1039 -3.38 55.58 -33.05
N ALA A 1040 -4.33 55.70 -34.01
CA ALA A 1040 -5.17 54.58 -34.54
C ALA A 1040 -5.75 54.75 -35.98
N GLY A 1041 -6.22 53.66 -36.66
CA GLY A 1041 -7.18 53.80 -37.79
C GLY A 1041 -7.40 52.71 -38.91
N ALA A 1042 -8.14 51.63 -38.65
CA ALA A 1042 -9.26 51.00 -39.43
C ALA A 1042 -9.27 50.63 -40.97
N ARG A 1043 -9.86 49.43 -41.30
CA ARG A 1043 -10.88 49.05 -42.37
C ARG A 1043 -10.67 47.73 -43.19
N LYS A 1044 -11.79 47.19 -43.76
CA LYS A 1044 -12.06 45.88 -44.47
C LYS A 1044 -12.22 46.09 -46.02
N PRO A 1045 -12.82 45.22 -46.94
CA PRO A 1045 -13.50 43.87 -46.83
C PRO A 1045 -13.49 42.82 -48.03
N GLY A 1046 -13.93 41.56 -47.76
CA GLY A 1046 -14.78 40.68 -48.65
C GLY A 1046 -14.12 39.65 -49.61
N VAL A 1047 -14.81 38.63 -50.22
CA VAL A 1047 -16.18 38.04 -50.08
C VAL A 1047 -16.36 36.69 -50.91
N THR A 1048 -17.38 35.85 -50.61
CA THR A 1048 -18.04 34.71 -51.39
C THR A 1048 -17.45 33.27 -51.63
N SER A 1049 -18.09 32.26 -51.00
CA SER A 1049 -18.94 31.13 -51.53
C SER A 1049 -18.55 29.99 -52.54
N ALA A 1050 -18.43 28.75 -51.99
CA ALA A 1050 -19.36 27.57 -52.10
C ALA A 1050 -19.47 26.52 -53.28
N VAL A 1051 -19.97 25.31 -52.90
CA VAL A 1051 -20.60 24.14 -53.65
C VAL A 1051 -19.69 23.06 -54.33
N LYS A 1052 -19.53 21.76 -53.92
CA LYS A 1052 -20.40 20.52 -53.88
C LYS A 1052 -20.84 19.90 -55.25
N PRO A 1053 -21.42 18.66 -55.42
CA PRO A 1053 -21.60 17.43 -54.56
C PRO A 1053 -21.57 16.00 -55.28
N ARG A 1054 -22.07 14.93 -54.60
CA ARG A 1054 -22.73 13.64 -55.06
C ARG A 1054 -21.88 12.41 -55.55
N VAL A 1055 -22.25 11.09 -55.48
CA VAL A 1055 -23.23 10.12 -54.81
C VAL A 1055 -22.71 8.66 -55.04
N GLY A 1056 -23.22 7.50 -54.55
CA GLY A 1056 -24.33 7.06 -53.63
C GLY A 1056 -24.97 5.69 -54.02
N SER A 1057 -25.84 5.07 -53.17
CA SER A 1057 -26.70 3.84 -53.43
C SER A 1057 -26.05 2.43 -53.25
N ALA A 1058 -26.70 1.29 -52.84
CA ALA A 1058 -27.87 0.97 -51.98
C ALA A 1058 -28.05 -0.56 -51.65
N ALA A 1059 -28.81 -0.88 -50.56
CA ALA A 1059 -29.68 -2.06 -50.26
C ALA A 1059 -29.18 -3.55 -50.21
N GLY A 1060 -29.67 -4.37 -49.23
CA GLY A 1060 -29.76 -5.86 -49.40
C GLY A 1060 -29.78 -6.87 -48.20
N GLY A 1061 -30.84 -6.96 -47.37
CA GLY A 1061 -31.48 -8.21 -46.86
C GLY A 1061 -30.82 -9.29 -45.92
N ALA A 1062 -31.61 -9.72 -44.91
CA ALA A 1062 -31.79 -11.12 -44.38
C ALA A 1062 -30.93 -11.76 -43.23
N VAL A 1063 -31.39 -11.57 -41.97
CA VAL A 1063 -31.72 -12.57 -40.90
C VAL A 1063 -30.95 -13.91 -40.76
N VAL A 1064 -30.37 -14.18 -39.57
CA VAL A 1064 -30.56 -15.40 -38.70
C VAL A 1064 -30.15 -15.10 -37.23
N GLY A 1065 -30.90 -15.64 -36.25
CA GLY A 1065 -30.36 -16.02 -34.92
C GLY A 1065 -30.44 -14.97 -33.79
N GLY A 1066 -31.03 -15.34 -32.64
CA GLY A 1066 -31.10 -14.46 -31.47
C GLY A 1066 -31.19 -15.18 -30.13
N ALA A 1067 -30.42 -14.72 -29.13
CA ALA A 1067 -30.38 -15.27 -27.77
C ALA A 1067 -29.86 -14.25 -26.72
N SER A 1068 -30.35 -13.00 -26.72
CA SER A 1068 -29.83 -11.94 -25.81
C SER A 1068 -30.88 -10.97 -25.21
N GLY A 1069 -32.05 -10.81 -25.85
CA GLY A 1069 -32.99 -9.72 -25.53
C GLY A 1069 -33.43 -9.61 -24.06
N ALA A 1070 -33.62 -10.74 -23.37
CA ALA A 1070 -34.05 -10.73 -21.96
C ALA A 1070 -32.95 -10.26 -20.98
N ALA A 1071 -31.67 -10.51 -21.30
CA ALA A 1071 -30.55 -10.02 -20.49
C ALA A 1071 -30.32 -8.51 -20.73
N VAL A 1072 -30.38 -8.08 -21.98
CA VAL A 1072 -30.27 -6.65 -22.37
C VAL A 1072 -31.44 -5.83 -21.81
N ALA A 1073 -32.64 -6.40 -21.70
CA ALA A 1073 -33.77 -5.75 -21.04
C ALA A 1073 -33.51 -5.53 -19.54
N ARG A 1074 -33.11 -6.58 -18.80
CA ARG A 1074 -32.80 -6.48 -17.37
C ARG A 1074 -31.67 -5.50 -17.06
N LEU A 1075 -30.57 -5.53 -17.82
CA LEU A 1075 -29.46 -4.58 -17.64
C LEU A 1075 -29.87 -3.13 -17.92
N LYS A 1076 -30.87 -2.88 -18.76
CA LYS A 1076 -31.43 -1.52 -18.96
C LYS A 1076 -32.37 -1.10 -17.83
N GLU A 1077 -33.14 -2.02 -17.28
CA GLU A 1077 -34.00 -1.81 -16.11
C GLU A 1077 -33.16 -1.53 -14.84
N GLU A 1078 -32.08 -2.29 -14.64
CA GLU A 1078 -31.11 -2.11 -13.56
C GLU A 1078 -30.34 -0.79 -13.67
N ASN A 1079 -29.84 -0.43 -14.87
CA ASN A 1079 -29.22 0.88 -15.09
C ASN A 1079 -30.18 2.06 -14.90
N ALA A 1080 -31.46 1.91 -15.25
CA ALA A 1080 -32.47 2.94 -14.98
C ALA A 1080 -32.70 3.12 -13.47
N GLY A 1081 -32.81 2.03 -12.72
CA GLY A 1081 -32.91 2.07 -11.25
C GLY A 1081 -31.69 2.68 -10.57
N LEU A 1082 -30.47 2.39 -11.07
CA LEU A 1082 -29.24 3.02 -10.58
C LEU A 1082 -29.19 4.53 -10.89
N GLN A 1083 -29.63 4.96 -12.07
CA GLN A 1083 -29.73 6.39 -12.40
C GLN A 1083 -30.76 7.12 -11.53
N GLU A 1084 -31.91 6.50 -11.25
CA GLU A 1084 -32.90 7.06 -10.32
C GLU A 1084 -32.35 7.12 -8.89
N ALA A 1085 -31.62 6.10 -8.43
CA ALA A 1085 -30.97 6.09 -7.12
C ALA A 1085 -29.89 7.18 -6.99
N ILE A 1086 -29.04 7.38 -8.00
CA ILE A 1086 -28.07 8.49 -8.02
C ILE A 1086 -28.80 9.83 -7.96
N THR A 1087 -29.84 10.03 -8.77
CA THR A 1087 -30.65 11.26 -8.77
C THR A 1087 -31.36 11.49 -7.41
N GLY A 1088 -31.65 10.42 -6.67
CA GLY A 1088 -32.13 10.47 -5.29
C GLY A 1088 -31.04 10.96 -4.32
N LEU A 1089 -29.86 10.32 -4.35
CA LEU A 1089 -28.72 10.67 -3.50
C LEU A 1089 -28.21 12.10 -3.73
N GLU A 1090 -28.24 12.60 -4.97
CA GLU A 1090 -27.92 14.01 -5.26
C GLU A 1090 -28.91 14.99 -4.63
N ARG A 1091 -30.22 14.67 -4.66
CA ARG A 1091 -31.24 15.48 -3.98
C ARG A 1091 -31.13 15.42 -2.46
N GLU A 1092 -30.77 14.27 -1.90
CA GLU A 1092 -30.50 14.13 -0.47
C GLU A 1092 -29.25 14.92 -0.06
N ARG A 1093 -28.15 14.82 -0.81
CA ARG A 1093 -26.93 15.65 -0.66
C ARG A 1093 -27.29 17.13 -0.63
N ASP A 1094 -28.02 17.62 -1.63
CA ASP A 1094 -28.33 19.05 -1.76
C ASP A 1094 -29.32 19.53 -0.68
N PHE A 1095 -30.26 18.66 -0.26
CA PHE A 1095 -31.17 18.92 0.85
C PHE A 1095 -30.41 19.03 2.19
N TYR A 1096 -29.52 18.09 2.50
CA TYR A 1096 -28.72 18.13 3.71
C TYR A 1096 -27.72 19.29 3.69
N PHE A 1097 -27.06 19.56 2.56
CA PHE A 1097 -26.17 20.71 2.40
C PHE A 1097 -26.90 22.04 2.64
N SER A 1098 -28.10 22.23 2.06
CA SER A 1098 -28.93 23.40 2.35
C SER A 1098 -29.30 23.50 3.83
N LYS A 1099 -29.65 22.39 4.48
CA LYS A 1099 -30.01 22.39 5.92
C LYS A 1099 -28.83 22.70 6.83
N LEU A 1100 -27.63 22.21 6.51
CA LEU A 1100 -26.42 22.54 7.26
C LEU A 1100 -26.03 24.02 7.07
N ARG A 1101 -26.21 24.57 5.86
CA ARG A 1101 -25.99 26.00 5.57
C ARG A 1101 -27.03 26.93 6.22
N ASP A 1102 -28.28 26.49 6.37
CA ASP A 1102 -29.29 27.23 7.16
C ASP A 1102 -28.84 27.34 8.63
N ILE A 1103 -28.28 26.27 9.20
CA ILE A 1103 -27.78 26.23 10.58
C ILE A 1103 -26.50 27.08 10.72
N GLU A 1104 -25.59 27.01 9.74
CA GLU A 1104 -24.39 27.85 9.64
C GLU A 1104 -24.74 29.34 9.73
N LEU A 1105 -25.71 29.79 8.93
CA LEU A 1105 -26.19 31.17 8.91
C LEU A 1105 -26.88 31.59 10.21
N LEU A 1106 -27.64 30.70 10.86
CA LEU A 1106 -28.25 30.98 12.16
C LEU A 1106 -27.21 31.12 13.29
N ILE A 1107 -26.12 30.36 13.23
CA ILE A 1107 -25.00 30.50 14.19
C ILE A 1107 -24.26 31.82 13.96
N GLN A 1108 -23.97 32.18 12.69
CA GLN A 1108 -23.35 33.45 12.34
C GLN A 1108 -24.20 34.64 12.84
N GLN A 1109 -25.52 34.62 12.60
CA GLN A 1109 -26.44 35.66 13.09
C GLN A 1109 -26.53 35.73 14.62
N ALA A 1110 -26.40 34.60 15.33
CA ALA A 1110 -26.37 34.59 16.79
C ALA A 1110 -25.07 35.22 17.35
N ILE A 1111 -23.94 34.97 16.70
CA ILE A 1111 -22.63 35.55 17.07
C ILE A 1111 -22.58 37.05 16.75
N GLU A 1112 -23.14 37.50 15.61
CA GLU A 1112 -23.27 38.93 15.29
C GLU A 1112 -24.19 39.68 16.28
N ALA A 1113 -25.19 38.99 16.85
CA ALA A 1113 -26.14 39.58 17.79
C ALA A 1113 -25.60 39.70 19.24
N ASP A 1114 -24.75 38.76 19.69
CA ASP A 1114 -24.09 38.81 20.99
C ASP A 1114 -22.62 38.33 20.91
N PRO A 1115 -21.66 39.24 20.71
CA PRO A 1115 -20.23 38.91 20.61
C PRO A 1115 -19.56 38.37 21.89
N GLU A 1116 -20.26 38.23 23.02
CA GLU A 1116 -19.73 37.48 24.17
C GLU A 1116 -19.86 35.96 23.95
N ILE A 1117 -20.79 35.49 23.10
CA ILE A 1117 -21.01 34.06 22.80
C ILE A 1117 -19.76 33.41 22.19
N GLU A 1118 -19.03 34.13 21.34
CA GLU A 1118 -17.81 33.66 20.69
C GLU A 1118 -16.68 33.36 21.70
N LYS A 1119 -16.72 34.00 22.88
CA LYS A 1119 -15.71 33.91 23.94
C LYS A 1119 -15.98 32.79 24.96
N ASP A 1120 -17.19 32.23 24.98
CA ASP A 1120 -17.48 31.04 25.78
C ASP A 1120 -17.15 29.77 24.98
N ASP A 1121 -15.97 29.21 25.23
CA ASP A 1121 -15.50 27.95 24.64
C ASP A 1121 -16.40 26.74 24.97
N ASN A 1122 -17.22 26.82 26.04
CA ASN A 1122 -18.20 25.78 26.37
C ASN A 1122 -19.58 26.01 25.77
N SER A 1123 -19.79 27.08 24.98
CA SER A 1123 -21.11 27.34 24.39
C SER A 1123 -21.52 26.24 23.38
N ILE A 1124 -22.82 25.95 23.35
CA ILE A 1124 -23.37 24.93 22.45
C ILE A 1124 -23.26 25.34 20.97
N LEU A 1125 -23.24 26.65 20.69
CA LEU A 1125 -23.10 27.20 19.34
C LEU A 1125 -21.70 26.92 18.78
N LYS A 1126 -20.64 27.13 19.57
CA LYS A 1126 -19.25 26.83 19.18
C LYS A 1126 -19.02 25.34 18.96
N HIS A 1127 -19.69 24.48 19.73
CA HIS A 1127 -19.70 23.03 19.51
C HIS A 1127 -20.37 22.62 18.18
N ILE A 1128 -21.53 23.20 17.84
CA ILE A 1128 -22.19 22.92 16.55
C ILE A 1128 -21.35 23.45 15.38
N GLN A 1129 -20.74 24.63 15.54
CA GLN A 1129 -19.81 25.22 14.57
C GLN A 1129 -18.59 24.31 14.31
N SER A 1130 -18.01 23.71 15.37
CA SER A 1130 -16.92 22.74 15.27
C SER A 1130 -17.31 21.46 14.50
N ILE A 1131 -18.58 21.02 14.62
CA ILE A 1131 -19.12 19.88 13.85
C ILE A 1131 -19.39 20.26 12.38
N LEU A 1132 -19.86 21.48 12.11
CA LEU A 1132 -20.12 21.95 10.74
C LEU A 1132 -18.84 22.11 9.91
N TYR A 1133 -17.71 22.43 10.55
CA TYR A 1133 -16.41 22.64 9.88
C TYR A 1133 -15.39 21.51 10.12
N SER A 1134 -15.77 20.39 10.75
CA SER A 1134 -14.87 19.23 10.87
C SER A 1134 -14.70 18.52 9.52
N THR A 1135 -13.46 18.35 9.07
CA THR A 1135 -13.11 17.60 7.84
C THR A 1135 -12.49 16.23 8.16
N GLU A 1136 -12.57 15.30 7.23
CA GLU A 1136 -11.78 14.05 7.30
C GLU A 1136 -10.31 14.32 6.94
N GLU A 1137 -9.38 13.61 7.59
CA GLU A 1137 -7.93 13.78 7.40
C GLU A 1137 -7.52 13.49 5.94
N GLY A 1138 -7.24 14.56 5.20
CA GLY A 1138 -7.02 14.54 3.74
C GLY A 1138 -7.47 15.83 3.06
N PHE A 1139 -8.38 16.58 3.68
CA PHE A 1139 -8.77 17.94 3.29
C PHE A 1139 -8.54 18.90 4.48
N GLU A 1140 -7.40 19.59 4.50
CA GLU A 1140 -7.11 20.61 5.52
C GLU A 1140 -7.57 22.01 5.08
N ILE A 1141 -8.40 22.65 5.91
CA ILE A 1141 -8.66 24.09 5.85
C ILE A 1141 -7.54 24.79 6.64
N PRO A 1142 -6.81 25.78 6.07
CA PRO A 1142 -5.70 26.43 6.78
C PRO A 1142 -6.20 27.24 8.00
N ALA A 1143 -5.85 26.80 9.20
CA ALA A 1143 -6.14 27.54 10.43
C ALA A 1143 -5.41 28.88 10.49
N GLU A 1144 -6.08 29.91 11.01
CA GLU A 1144 -5.43 31.17 11.38
C GLU A 1144 -4.63 30.99 12.67
N GLY A 1145 -3.55 31.77 12.84
CA GLY A 1145 -2.52 31.48 13.83
C GLY A 1145 -2.33 32.56 14.90
N GLU A 1146 -2.23 32.11 16.14
CA GLU A 1146 -1.53 32.81 17.22
C GLU A 1146 -0.27 32.03 17.63
N GLY A 1147 0.70 32.71 18.26
CA GLY A 1147 1.91 32.07 18.78
C GLY A 1147 2.85 33.04 19.47
N GLU A 1148 3.58 32.54 20.46
CA GLU A 1148 4.67 33.27 21.14
C GLU A 1148 5.96 32.44 21.19
N LEU A 1149 7.07 33.09 21.54
CA LEU A 1149 8.44 32.66 21.20
C LEU A 1149 9.24 32.12 22.38
N ALA A 1150 10.17 31.20 22.10
CA ALA A 1150 11.41 31.02 22.87
C ALA A 1150 12.58 30.46 22.02
N ALA A 1151 13.57 31.32 21.82
CA ALA A 1151 14.89 31.18 21.18
C ALA A 1151 15.61 29.80 21.06
N ASP A 1152 16.10 29.54 19.84
CA ASP A 1152 17.51 29.38 19.43
C ASP A 1152 18.47 28.28 19.98
N GLU A 1153 19.48 27.98 19.14
CA GLU A 1153 20.69 27.15 19.31
C GLU A 1153 20.46 25.61 19.45
N ALA A 1154 21.17 24.72 18.74
CA ALA A 1154 22.46 24.85 18.02
C ALA A 1154 22.59 23.89 16.81
N GLU A 1155 23.66 24.07 16.02
CA GLU A 1155 24.07 23.19 14.91
C GLU A 1155 24.63 21.84 15.41
N THR A 1156 24.37 20.73 14.68
CA THR A 1156 25.36 19.80 14.08
C THR A 1156 24.82 18.37 13.84
N PHE A 1157 25.30 17.76 12.74
CA PHE A 1157 25.10 16.37 12.27
C PHE A 1157 23.74 16.01 11.65
#